data_AF-A0A0G2GEG2-F1
#
_entry.id   AF-A0A0G2GEG2-F1
#
_cell.length_a   1.000
_cell.length_b   1.000
_cell.length_c   1.000
_cell.angle_alpha   90.00
_cell.angle_beta   90.00
_cell.angle_gamma   90.00
#
_symmetry.space_group_name_H-M   'P 1'
#
loop_
_entity.id
_entity.type
_entity.pdbx_description
1 polymer ?
#
loop_
_entity_poly.entity_id
_entity_poly.type
_entity_poly.pdbx_seq_one_letter_code
_entity_poly.pdbx_strand_id
1 'polypeptide(L)'
;MEAAIAKHTDPSNLLIERAVAEWTDDGDTCFLGDEPDSSLNMTVGLDPKTDRLLLWFQLVVSVKRHRAATHSRPRSLFMLFQPDMFDYNHDSCISLNSIPELPAPNETLQAVSRANLGSDNKSMFQLRMCLQDHSQVVMPKSTPPFILATEKSRRLLRSFKSLSEATSLSVYLPLGDDNVQSLRAICNSLLARQLVNHAIDFESTYKGGAERDEKKRARNVFQKRRPDVLRTQLARFLRWLAAVDIELEHRLDDELWRLGEAAAAGDGVAFYRLQARSADLPALNLANATLEQIAQNALTVAKARIPSDSTCTPDKLSVRKWWGDLTADERIEYSNAVLCLQKKAAKTPSELAPGAKTRYDDWVATHINQTNYIHVTASFLGWHRWFTWEYEQALRNECGYTGSQPYWDWTKTAATGLAQSPLFDGSATSLSGNGAPLPHAFNDTVIVNPSTDAPTILSPGSGGGCVTSGPFANMTVNLGPDGLSLLNGDSDNSSYPFAYNPRCLKRSLTDDANRRFANETSVRRLLTGPADVLDFELSMQGYPGTDQLGVHGGGHFSLGGDPGRDLYVSPGDPAFFTHHSNIDRIWWQWQMLAPDAREAAIAGPVTMNDGFAPHRNGSLDDVLDVGYVAPGQEYRLRELLSTTGGPFCYVYE
;
A
#
# COMPACT_ATOMS: atom_id res chain seq x y z
N MET A 1 -32.80 19.28 -1.04
CA MET A 1 -33.50 18.54 0.02
C MET A 1 -34.32 19.48 0.90
N GLU A 2 -33.72 20.37 1.71
CA GLU A 2 -34.47 21.32 2.55
C GLU A 2 -35.53 22.12 1.77
N ALA A 3 -35.20 22.69 0.61
CA ALA A 3 -36.18 23.39 -0.24
C ALA A 3 -37.21 22.48 -0.93
N ALA A 4 -36.93 21.18 -1.07
CA ALA A 4 -37.87 20.21 -1.63
C ALA A 4 -38.86 19.72 -0.55
N ILE A 5 -38.38 19.57 0.69
CA ILE A 5 -39.18 19.20 1.86
C ILE A 5 -39.98 20.40 2.39
N ALA A 6 -39.41 21.62 2.38
CA ALA A 6 -40.08 22.86 2.77
C ALA A 6 -41.26 23.24 1.84
N LYS A 7 -41.38 22.62 0.66
CA LYS A 7 -42.59 22.74 -0.18
C LYS A 7 -43.78 21.95 0.39
N HIS A 8 -43.51 20.97 1.25
CA HIS A 8 -44.50 20.06 1.82
C HIS A 8 -44.75 20.32 3.32
N THR A 9 -43.81 20.94 4.02
CA THR A 9 -43.87 21.20 5.48
C THR A 9 -43.50 22.64 5.81
N ASP A 10 -44.15 23.24 6.83
CA ASP A 10 -43.73 24.53 7.38
C ASP A 10 -42.36 24.37 8.08
N PRO A 11 -41.31 25.09 7.65
CA PRO A 11 -39.97 24.99 8.26
C PRO A 11 -39.94 25.26 9.76
N SER A 12 -40.92 26.00 10.31
CA SER A 12 -41.03 26.25 11.75
C SER A 12 -41.40 25.01 12.58
N ASN A 13 -41.87 23.93 11.94
CA ASN A 13 -42.22 22.66 12.58
C ASN A 13 -41.10 21.59 12.47
N LEU A 14 -39.94 21.95 11.92
CA LEU A 14 -38.78 21.05 11.82
C LEU A 14 -37.79 21.35 12.94
N LEU A 15 -37.45 20.33 13.73
CA LEU A 15 -36.34 20.38 14.66
C LEU A 15 -35.05 20.12 13.88
N ILE A 16 -34.17 21.11 13.83
CA ILE A 16 -32.83 21.00 13.25
C ILE A 16 -31.81 21.26 14.36
N GLU A 17 -31.03 20.25 14.71
CA GLU A 17 -30.01 20.37 15.73
C GLU A 17 -28.72 19.71 15.27
N ARG A 18 -27.59 20.28 15.70
CA ARG A 18 -26.29 19.63 15.53
C ARG A 18 -26.24 18.41 16.45
N ALA A 19 -25.70 17.31 15.92
CA ALA A 19 -25.76 16.02 16.58
C ALA A 19 -24.38 15.33 16.61
N VAL A 20 -24.17 14.52 17.64
CA VAL A 20 -23.14 13.46 17.63
C VAL A 20 -23.86 12.13 17.54
N ALA A 21 -23.52 11.31 16.54
CA ALA A 21 -24.00 9.93 16.42
C ALA A 21 -22.95 8.96 16.97
N GLU A 22 -23.41 7.95 17.70
CA GLU A 22 -22.63 6.85 18.27
C GLU A 22 -23.24 5.52 17.83
N TRP A 23 -22.42 4.59 17.38
CA TRP A 23 -22.82 3.23 17.02
C TRP A 23 -21.65 2.27 17.24
N THR A 24 -21.90 0.97 17.08
CA THR A 24 -20.84 -0.05 17.13
C THR A 24 -20.61 -0.59 15.73
N ASP A 25 -19.34 -0.68 15.32
CA ASP A 25 -18.89 -1.29 14.07
C ASP A 25 -17.74 -2.24 14.38
N ASP A 26 -17.84 -3.50 13.98
CA ASP A 26 -16.86 -4.57 14.28
C ASP A 26 -16.40 -4.70 15.75
N GLY A 27 -17.26 -4.28 16.69
CA GLY A 27 -16.98 -4.34 18.14
C GLY A 27 -16.37 -3.05 18.71
N ASP A 28 -16.03 -2.08 17.87
CA ASP A 28 -15.51 -0.77 18.26
C ASP A 28 -16.63 0.28 18.33
N THR A 29 -16.56 1.16 19.33
CA THR A 29 -17.47 2.31 19.47
C THR A 29 -17.05 3.42 18.51
N CYS A 30 -17.94 3.77 17.58
CA CYS A 30 -17.71 4.77 16.55
C CYS A 30 -18.48 6.07 16.84
N PHE A 31 -17.92 7.21 16.42
CA PHE A 31 -18.57 8.52 16.55
C PHE A 31 -18.56 9.29 15.22
N LEU A 32 -19.59 10.09 14.97
CA LEU A 32 -19.64 11.07 13.88
C LEU A 32 -20.31 12.36 14.35
N GLY A 33 -19.75 13.51 13.96
CA GLY A 33 -20.22 14.82 14.43
C GLY A 33 -19.46 15.32 15.67
N ASP A 34 -18.50 14.54 16.18
CA ASP A 34 -17.75 14.81 17.40
C ASP A 34 -16.60 15.82 17.24
N GLU A 35 -16.29 16.23 16.01
CA GLU A 35 -15.33 17.30 15.74
C GLU A 35 -16.04 18.65 15.51
N PRO A 36 -15.48 19.80 15.96
CA PRO A 36 -16.05 21.14 15.80
C PRO A 36 -16.46 21.49 14.36
N ASP A 37 -15.72 20.98 13.39
CA ASP A 37 -15.89 21.23 11.96
C ASP A 37 -16.59 20.08 11.22
N SER A 38 -17.00 19.02 11.92
CA SER A 38 -17.79 17.93 11.36
C SER A 38 -19.27 18.31 11.47
N SER A 39 -19.81 18.90 10.41
CA SER A 39 -21.21 19.35 10.39
C SER A 39 -22.13 18.14 10.16
N LEU A 40 -22.43 17.40 11.24
CA LEU A 40 -23.51 16.43 11.26
C LEU A 40 -24.74 17.08 11.90
N ASN A 41 -25.76 17.33 11.08
CA ASN A 41 -27.03 17.87 11.56
C ASN A 41 -28.10 16.79 11.48
N MET A 42 -28.89 16.66 12.55
CA MET A 42 -30.11 15.88 12.53
C MET A 42 -31.29 16.81 12.26
N THR A 43 -32.18 16.42 11.36
CA THR A 43 -33.45 17.09 11.15
C THR A 43 -34.60 16.12 11.34
N VAL A 44 -35.59 16.50 12.15
CA VAL A 44 -36.76 15.69 12.44
C VAL A 44 -38.03 16.53 12.51
N GLY A 45 -39.12 16.01 11.97
CA GLY A 45 -40.45 16.61 12.10
C GLY A 45 -41.53 15.77 11.43
N LEU A 46 -42.75 16.30 11.44
CA LEU A 46 -43.92 15.71 10.80
C LEU A 46 -44.44 16.65 9.71
N ASP A 47 -44.87 16.08 8.57
CA ASP A 47 -45.65 16.85 7.60
C ASP A 47 -47.04 17.17 8.18
N PRO A 48 -47.39 18.45 8.41
CA PRO A 48 -48.63 18.84 9.06
C PRO A 48 -49.89 18.46 8.26
N LYS A 49 -49.77 18.15 6.96
CA LYS A 49 -50.90 17.75 6.11
C LYS A 49 -51.12 16.24 6.07
N THR A 50 -50.08 15.46 6.30
CA THR A 50 -50.10 14.00 6.03
C THR A 50 -49.65 13.14 7.21
N ASP A 51 -49.18 13.75 8.29
CA ASP A 51 -48.64 13.10 9.49
C ASP A 51 -47.50 12.11 9.17
N ARG A 52 -46.75 12.41 8.11
CA ARG A 52 -45.63 11.59 7.62
C ARG A 52 -44.33 12.02 8.28
N LEU A 53 -43.55 11.03 8.72
CA LEU A 53 -42.25 11.27 9.34
C LEU A 53 -41.24 11.81 8.33
N LEU A 54 -40.54 12.85 8.74
CA LEU A 54 -39.41 13.42 8.03
C LEU A 54 -38.21 13.41 8.99
N LEU A 55 -37.34 12.41 8.90
CA LEU A 55 -36.15 12.27 9.74
C LEU A 55 -34.91 12.00 8.87
N TRP A 56 -33.85 12.79 9.04
CA TRP A 56 -32.60 12.57 8.34
C TRP A 56 -31.38 13.17 9.04
N PHE A 57 -30.20 12.69 8.67
CA PHE A 57 -28.94 13.36 8.92
C PHE A 57 -28.40 13.99 7.67
N GLN A 58 -27.76 15.15 7.83
CA GLN A 58 -27.02 15.83 6.78
C GLN A 58 -25.55 15.88 7.18
N LEU A 59 -24.68 15.41 6.27
CA LEU A 59 -23.23 15.55 6.37
C LEU A 59 -22.73 16.40 5.22
N VAL A 60 -21.79 17.32 5.47
CA VAL A 60 -21.14 18.11 4.42
C VAL A 60 -19.69 17.66 4.27
N VAL A 61 -19.30 17.32 3.05
CA VAL A 61 -17.92 16.94 2.69
C VAL A 61 -17.34 17.87 1.63
N SER A 62 -16.01 17.98 1.58
CA SER A 62 -15.32 18.80 0.58
C SER A 62 -14.92 17.96 -0.64
N VAL A 63 -15.27 18.41 -1.85
CA VAL A 63 -15.01 17.70 -3.10
C VAL A 63 -14.31 18.58 -4.14
N LYS A 64 -13.58 17.94 -5.05
CA LYS A 64 -12.91 18.50 -6.23
C LYS A 64 -13.57 17.97 -7.51
N ARG A 65 -13.43 18.75 -8.58
CA ARG A 65 -13.96 18.41 -9.91
C ARG A 65 -13.08 17.41 -10.68
N HIS A 66 -11.77 17.45 -10.44
CA HIS A 66 -10.75 16.54 -10.99
C HIS A 66 -9.50 16.58 -10.09
N ARG A 67 -8.58 15.61 -10.22
CA ARG A 67 -7.42 15.44 -9.31
C ARG A 67 -6.52 16.68 -9.25
N ALA A 68 -6.28 17.34 -10.39
CA ALA A 68 -5.48 18.57 -10.48
C ALA A 68 -6.19 19.86 -9.99
N ALA A 69 -7.44 19.80 -9.51
CA ALA A 69 -8.15 20.99 -9.08
C ALA A 69 -7.58 21.54 -7.76
N THR A 70 -7.24 22.83 -7.76
CA THR A 70 -6.75 23.56 -6.57
C THR A 70 -7.88 24.03 -5.65
N HIS A 71 -9.11 24.10 -6.15
CA HIS A 71 -10.28 24.56 -5.41
C HIS A 71 -11.23 23.40 -5.07
N SER A 72 -11.70 23.37 -3.83
CA SER A 72 -12.73 22.43 -3.36
C SER A 72 -14.09 23.10 -3.19
N ARG A 73 -15.16 22.31 -3.17
CA ARG A 73 -16.54 22.77 -2.98
C ARG A 73 -17.25 21.87 -1.97
N PRO A 74 -18.11 22.41 -1.09
CA PRO A 74 -18.89 21.59 -0.17
C PRO A 74 -19.99 20.82 -0.93
N ARG A 75 -20.24 19.59 -0.52
CA ARG A 75 -21.36 18.75 -0.96
C ARG A 75 -22.05 18.12 0.25
N SER A 76 -23.37 18.27 0.29
CA SER A 76 -24.19 17.60 1.30
C SER A 76 -24.55 16.19 0.88
N LEU A 77 -24.49 15.27 1.84
CA LEU A 77 -25.05 13.92 1.78
C LEU A 77 -26.17 13.83 2.80
N PHE A 78 -27.21 13.07 2.48
CA PHE A 78 -28.34 12.88 3.38
C PHE A 78 -28.51 11.40 3.70
N MET A 79 -28.74 11.07 4.97
CA MET A 79 -29.08 9.74 5.46
C MET A 79 -30.51 9.79 5.98
N LEU A 80 -31.44 9.13 5.30
CA LEU A 80 -32.88 9.25 5.51
C LEU A 80 -33.44 8.09 6.34
N PHE A 81 -34.37 8.43 7.22
CA PHE A 81 -35.10 7.50 8.08
C PHE A 81 -36.59 7.54 7.76
N GLN A 82 -37.21 6.37 7.69
CA GLN A 82 -38.61 6.16 7.40
C GLN A 82 -39.21 5.27 8.48
N PRO A 83 -40.50 5.42 8.82
CA PRO A 83 -41.17 4.63 9.85
C PRO A 83 -40.95 3.12 9.68
N ASP A 84 -41.10 2.58 8.46
CA ASP A 84 -40.96 1.14 8.22
C ASP A 84 -39.54 0.57 8.38
N MET A 85 -38.53 1.39 8.73
CA MET A 85 -37.16 0.93 8.97
C MET A 85 -36.87 0.69 10.46
N PHE A 86 -37.72 1.17 11.37
CA PHE A 86 -37.52 0.98 12.80
C PHE A 86 -37.91 -0.42 13.25
N ASP A 87 -37.15 -0.98 14.18
CA ASP A 87 -37.55 -2.22 14.85
C ASP A 87 -38.51 -1.88 16.00
N TYR A 88 -39.74 -2.37 15.89
CA TYR A 88 -40.81 -2.15 16.85
C TYR A 88 -41.03 -3.32 17.81
N ASN A 89 -40.17 -4.35 17.77
CA ASN A 89 -40.36 -5.55 18.58
C ASN A 89 -39.63 -5.50 19.92
N HIS A 90 -38.82 -4.47 20.19
CA HIS A 90 -38.25 -4.23 21.50
C HIS A 90 -38.72 -2.88 22.05
N ASP A 91 -39.35 -2.89 23.23
CA ASP A 91 -39.97 -1.71 23.85
C ASP A 91 -38.96 -0.58 24.22
N SER A 92 -37.66 -0.84 24.11
CA SER A 92 -36.56 0.11 24.34
C SER A 92 -35.92 0.68 23.07
N CYS A 93 -36.42 0.33 21.88
CA CYS A 93 -35.80 0.63 20.58
C CYS A 93 -35.80 2.12 20.18
N ILE A 94 -36.79 2.89 20.62
CA ILE A 94 -36.85 4.34 20.40
C ILE A 94 -37.10 5.00 21.75
N SER A 95 -36.09 5.66 22.30
CA SER A 95 -36.22 6.36 23.58
C SER A 95 -35.44 7.66 23.59
N LEU A 96 -36.00 8.66 24.27
CA LEU A 96 -35.36 9.95 24.51
C LEU A 96 -35.08 10.09 26.01
N ASN A 97 -33.83 9.92 26.39
CA ASN A 97 -33.41 9.96 27.80
C ASN A 97 -32.64 11.25 28.08
N SER A 98 -32.99 11.93 29.17
CA SER A 98 -32.16 13.05 29.67
C SER A 98 -30.84 12.48 30.17
N ILE A 99 -29.74 13.11 29.79
CA ILE A 99 -28.43 12.80 30.32
C ILE A 99 -28.21 13.80 31.47
N PRO A 100 -27.86 13.36 32.70
CA PRO A 100 -27.51 14.31 33.76
C PRO A 100 -26.36 15.22 33.30
N GLU A 101 -26.19 16.39 33.92
CA GLU A 101 -24.89 17.09 33.90
C GLU A 101 -23.87 16.18 34.60
N LEU A 102 -23.29 15.26 33.84
CA LEU A 102 -22.59 14.08 34.38
C LEU A 102 -21.14 14.41 34.77
N PRO A 103 -20.68 13.96 35.96
CA PRO A 103 -19.27 13.97 36.32
C PRO A 103 -18.59 12.63 35.94
N ALA A 104 -17.39 12.69 35.33
CA ALA A 104 -16.36 11.61 35.14
C ALA A 104 -16.41 10.73 33.84
N PRO A 105 -15.28 10.11 33.41
CA PRO A 105 -14.86 9.99 32.00
C PRO A 105 -15.45 8.78 31.27
N ASN A 106 -16.28 9.03 30.25
CA ASN A 106 -16.76 8.06 29.27
C ASN A 106 -16.40 8.60 27.87
N GLU A 107 -16.02 7.75 26.92
CA GLU A 107 -15.62 8.15 25.55
C GLU A 107 -16.72 8.97 24.85
N THR A 108 -17.98 8.62 25.09
CA THR A 108 -19.15 9.39 24.68
C THR A 108 -19.11 10.84 25.16
N LEU A 109 -18.72 11.09 26.42
CA LEU A 109 -18.63 12.44 26.98
C LEU A 109 -17.52 13.24 26.32
N GLN A 110 -16.40 12.59 26.00
CA GLN A 110 -15.33 13.24 25.26
C GLN A 110 -15.78 13.60 23.85
N ALA A 111 -16.53 12.73 23.16
CA ALA A 111 -17.06 13.01 21.83
C ALA A 111 -18.04 14.21 21.84
N VAL A 112 -18.99 14.23 22.78
CA VAL A 112 -19.94 15.34 22.95
C VAL A 112 -19.22 16.65 23.33
N SER A 113 -18.21 16.56 24.20
CA SER A 113 -17.40 17.72 24.61
C SER A 113 -16.56 18.28 23.45
N ARG A 114 -15.89 17.41 22.67
CA ARG A 114 -15.14 17.81 21.45
C ARG A 114 -16.05 18.47 20.42
N ALA A 115 -17.30 18.01 20.32
CA ALA A 115 -18.30 18.62 19.45
C ALA A 115 -18.72 20.03 19.90
N ASN A 116 -18.45 20.41 21.15
CA ASN A 116 -18.93 21.64 21.78
C ASN A 116 -20.46 21.75 21.75
N LEU A 117 -21.17 20.65 22.06
CA LEU A 117 -22.63 20.64 22.23
C LEU A 117 -23.00 21.01 23.68
N GLY A 118 -24.02 21.86 23.86
CA GLY A 118 -24.63 22.12 25.19
C GLY A 118 -24.30 23.46 25.86
N SER A 119 -23.87 24.50 25.14
CA SER A 119 -23.43 25.79 25.70
C SER A 119 -24.51 26.88 25.87
N ASP A 120 -25.79 26.63 25.53
CA ASP A 120 -26.83 27.67 25.40
C ASP A 120 -28.17 27.34 26.09
N ASN A 121 -28.24 27.18 27.42
CA ASN A 121 -29.51 26.89 28.16
C ASN A 121 -30.29 25.65 27.66
N LYS A 122 -29.65 24.73 26.94
CA LYS A 122 -30.23 23.48 26.43
C LYS A 122 -29.69 22.29 27.21
N SER A 123 -30.55 21.35 27.58
CA SER A 123 -30.13 20.10 28.22
C SER A 123 -29.76 19.04 27.17
N MET A 124 -28.83 18.16 27.52
CA MET A 124 -28.39 17.09 26.63
C MET A 124 -29.31 15.87 26.73
N PHE A 125 -29.71 15.35 25.57
CA PHE A 125 -30.53 14.16 25.46
C PHE A 125 -29.89 13.10 24.57
N GLN A 126 -30.09 11.85 24.94
CA GLN A 126 -29.78 10.68 24.12
C GLN A 126 -31.06 10.20 23.44
N LEU A 127 -31.09 10.25 22.11
CA LEU A 127 -32.09 9.56 21.29
C LEU A 127 -31.50 8.22 20.85
N ARG A 128 -32.02 7.12 21.40
CA ARG A 128 -31.67 5.76 20.95
C ARG A 128 -32.59 5.33 19.82
N MET A 129 -32.03 4.71 18.79
CA MET A 129 -32.76 4.20 17.63
C MET A 129 -32.26 2.79 17.27
N CYS A 130 -33.19 1.84 17.16
CA CYS A 130 -32.92 0.54 16.55
C CYS A 130 -33.71 0.38 15.26
N LEU A 131 -33.06 -0.20 14.25
CA LEU A 131 -33.57 -0.37 12.90
C LEU A 131 -33.60 -1.85 12.53
N GLN A 132 -34.65 -2.26 11.84
CA GLN A 132 -34.75 -3.58 11.21
C GLN A 132 -34.14 -3.61 9.80
N ASP A 133 -33.88 -2.44 9.22
CA ASP A 133 -33.29 -2.27 7.89
C ASP A 133 -32.34 -1.06 7.90
N HIS A 134 -31.36 -1.05 7.01
CA HIS A 134 -30.38 0.04 6.95
C HIS A 134 -31.01 1.36 6.50
N SER A 135 -30.39 2.47 6.88
CA SER A 135 -30.83 3.79 6.42
C SER A 135 -30.56 4.03 4.93
N GLN A 136 -31.22 5.03 4.35
CA GLN A 136 -31.08 5.32 2.92
C GLN A 136 -30.19 6.54 2.69
N VAL A 137 -29.06 6.35 2.00
CA VAL A 137 -28.17 7.47 1.65
C VAL A 137 -28.56 8.07 0.30
N VAL A 138 -28.69 9.40 0.27
CA VAL A 138 -29.02 10.19 -0.92
C VAL A 138 -27.95 11.25 -1.18
N MET A 139 -27.45 11.27 -2.41
CA MET A 139 -26.37 12.15 -2.85
C MET A 139 -26.69 12.86 -4.18
N PRO A 140 -26.02 13.97 -4.51
CA PRO A 140 -26.20 14.62 -5.80
C PRO A 140 -25.69 13.72 -6.94
N LYS A 141 -26.45 13.65 -8.04
CA LYS A 141 -26.03 12.96 -9.26
C LYS A 141 -24.77 13.61 -9.82
N SER A 142 -23.71 12.82 -10.03
CA SER A 142 -22.41 13.36 -10.48
C SER A 142 -21.85 12.62 -11.68
N THR A 143 -21.86 13.30 -12.82
CA THR A 143 -21.10 12.92 -14.03
C THR A 143 -20.22 14.10 -14.42
N PRO A 144 -18.88 14.03 -14.25
CA PRO A 144 -18.11 12.95 -13.61
C PRO A 144 -18.29 12.87 -12.08
N PRO A 145 -17.88 11.76 -11.42
CA PRO A 145 -18.00 11.58 -9.97
C PRO A 145 -17.20 12.63 -9.18
N PHE A 146 -17.66 12.95 -7.97
CA PHE A 146 -16.93 13.84 -7.06
C PHE A 146 -15.64 13.18 -6.55
N ILE A 147 -14.53 13.92 -6.58
CA ILE A 147 -13.25 13.48 -5.98
C ILE A 147 -13.14 14.10 -4.59
N LEU A 148 -12.96 13.30 -3.54
CA LEU A 148 -12.83 13.85 -2.18
C LEU A 148 -11.58 14.73 -2.07
N ALA A 149 -11.74 15.94 -1.55
CA ALA A 149 -10.71 16.96 -1.60
C ALA A 149 -9.60 16.77 -0.55
N THR A 150 -9.92 16.08 0.55
CA THR A 150 -9.07 15.97 1.75
C THR A 150 -9.23 14.61 2.41
N GLU A 151 -8.22 14.15 3.14
CA GLU A 151 -8.28 12.92 3.95
C GLU A 151 -9.40 12.99 5.00
N LYS A 152 -9.62 14.16 5.57
CA LYS A 152 -10.77 14.43 6.46
C LYS A 152 -12.11 14.10 5.79
N SER A 153 -12.29 14.48 4.52
CA SER A 153 -13.53 14.18 3.78
C SER A 153 -13.69 12.69 3.52
N ARG A 154 -12.58 11.95 3.35
CA ARG A 154 -12.58 10.48 3.23
C ARG A 154 -12.98 9.81 4.54
N ARG A 155 -12.39 10.23 5.65
CA ARG A 155 -12.73 9.73 7.00
C ARG A 155 -14.21 9.99 7.34
N LEU A 156 -14.70 11.21 7.13
CA LEU A 156 -16.11 11.56 7.36
C LEU A 156 -17.06 10.70 6.52
N LEU A 157 -16.72 10.42 5.26
CA LEU A 157 -17.56 9.59 4.39
C LEU A 157 -17.56 8.11 4.82
N ARG A 158 -16.41 7.57 5.25
CA ARG A 158 -16.30 6.22 5.83
C ARG A 158 -17.20 6.07 7.06
N SER A 159 -17.07 6.98 8.01
CA SER A 159 -17.89 7.02 9.22
C SER A 159 -19.38 7.18 8.89
N PHE A 160 -19.74 7.98 7.88
CA PHE A 160 -21.14 8.15 7.46
C PHE A 160 -21.72 6.90 6.79
N LYS A 161 -20.92 6.16 6.01
CA LYS A 161 -21.33 4.88 5.41
C LYS A 161 -21.55 3.82 6.49
N SER A 162 -20.57 3.64 7.38
CA SER A 162 -20.66 2.73 8.52
C SER A 162 -21.89 3.04 9.39
N LEU A 163 -22.09 4.32 9.75
CA LEU A 163 -23.30 4.77 10.46
C LEU A 163 -24.60 4.44 9.69
N SER A 164 -24.60 4.57 8.36
CA SER A 164 -25.79 4.29 7.55
C SER A 164 -26.18 2.80 7.52
N GLU A 165 -25.21 1.92 7.76
CA GLU A 165 -25.36 0.48 7.84
C GLU A 165 -25.66 0.00 9.28
N ALA A 166 -25.48 0.85 10.30
CA ALA A 166 -25.80 0.51 11.67
C ALA A 166 -27.30 0.24 11.87
N THR A 167 -27.64 -0.87 12.53
CA THR A 167 -29.01 -1.22 12.94
C THR A 167 -29.32 -0.80 14.38
N SER A 168 -28.33 -0.27 15.10
CA SER A 168 -28.47 0.31 16.44
C SER A 168 -27.55 1.52 16.54
N LEU A 169 -28.13 2.68 16.87
CA LEU A 169 -27.37 3.91 17.08
C LEU A 169 -27.95 4.75 18.21
N SER A 170 -27.11 5.60 18.79
CA SER A 170 -27.49 6.64 19.75
C SER A 170 -27.09 8.01 19.21
N VAL A 171 -27.98 8.98 19.38
CA VAL A 171 -27.80 10.34 18.88
C VAL A 171 -27.87 11.31 20.05
N TYR A 172 -26.83 12.12 20.21
CA TYR A 172 -26.71 13.10 21.28
C TYR A 172 -27.05 14.49 20.77
N LEU A 173 -28.04 15.12 21.40
CA LEU A 173 -28.67 16.36 20.95
C LEU A 173 -28.82 17.35 22.11
N PRO A 174 -28.46 18.64 21.93
CA PRO A 174 -28.84 19.70 22.85
C PRO A 174 -30.27 20.15 22.54
N LEU A 175 -31.21 19.98 23.47
CA LEU A 175 -32.62 20.34 23.29
C LEU A 175 -33.09 21.33 24.36
N GLY A 176 -33.92 22.31 23.95
CA GLY A 176 -34.71 23.13 24.87
C GLY A 176 -36.06 22.48 25.19
N ASP A 177 -36.74 22.91 26.25
CA ASP A 177 -37.95 22.28 26.80
C ASP A 177 -39.06 22.02 25.75
N ASP A 178 -39.35 22.99 24.89
CA ASP A 178 -40.38 22.87 23.84
C ASP A 178 -40.02 21.82 22.77
N ASN A 179 -38.72 21.71 22.45
CA ASN A 179 -38.22 20.73 21.48
C ASN A 179 -38.22 19.32 22.07
N VAL A 180 -38.01 19.18 23.39
CA VAL A 180 -38.08 17.89 24.08
C VAL A 180 -39.50 17.32 24.02
N GLN A 181 -40.52 18.14 24.29
CA GLN A 181 -41.92 17.69 24.22
C GLN A 181 -42.30 17.28 22.80
N SER A 182 -41.89 18.09 21.81
CA SER A 182 -42.15 17.82 20.39
C SER A 182 -41.49 16.51 19.93
N LEU A 183 -40.22 16.28 20.29
CA LEU A 183 -39.51 15.06 19.94
C LEU A 183 -40.09 13.83 20.65
N ARG A 184 -40.50 13.96 21.91
CA ARG A 184 -41.21 12.87 22.64
C ARG A 184 -42.52 12.50 21.97
N ALA A 185 -43.29 13.48 21.49
CA ALA A 185 -44.54 13.20 20.77
C ALA A 185 -44.29 12.42 19.47
N ILE A 186 -43.23 12.75 18.74
CA ILE A 186 -42.81 12.01 17.53
C ILE A 186 -42.39 10.58 17.90
N CYS A 187 -41.56 10.40 18.95
CA CYS A 187 -41.17 9.07 19.42
C CYS A 187 -42.37 8.21 19.82
N ASN A 188 -43.34 8.78 20.54
CA ASN A 188 -44.56 8.09 20.95
C ASN A 188 -45.42 7.68 19.73
N SER A 189 -45.55 8.56 18.74
CA SER A 189 -46.31 8.28 17.51
C SER A 189 -45.63 7.20 16.66
N LEU A 190 -44.30 7.19 16.65
CA LEU A 190 -43.49 6.16 16.00
C LEU A 190 -43.68 4.80 16.69
N LEU A 191 -43.57 4.74 18.03
CA LEU A 191 -43.80 3.53 18.83
C LEU A 191 -45.24 3.00 18.69
N ALA A 192 -46.22 3.90 18.59
CA ALA A 192 -47.62 3.56 18.34
C ALA A 192 -47.89 3.09 16.90
N ARG A 193 -46.87 3.11 16.01
CA ARG A 193 -46.96 2.74 14.59
C ARG A 193 -48.00 3.56 13.82
N GLN A 194 -48.17 4.83 14.22
CA GLN A 194 -49.16 5.74 13.62
C GLN A 194 -48.60 6.51 12.41
N LEU A 195 -47.27 6.52 12.25
CA LEU A 195 -46.60 7.25 11.18
C LEU A 195 -46.51 6.44 9.89
N VAL A 196 -46.63 7.15 8.76
CA VAL A 196 -46.55 6.56 7.41
C VAL A 196 -45.31 7.09 6.68
N ASN A 197 -44.72 6.25 5.82
CA ASN A 197 -43.57 6.63 5.00
C ASN A 197 -43.84 7.85 4.12
N HIS A 198 -42.88 8.77 4.10
CA HIS A 198 -42.90 9.91 3.22
C HIS A 198 -42.39 9.55 1.81
N ALA A 199 -43.25 9.72 0.81
CA ALA A 199 -42.86 9.60 -0.60
C ALA A 199 -42.07 10.85 -1.02
N ILE A 200 -40.74 10.82 -0.82
CA ILE A 200 -39.85 11.90 -1.26
C ILE A 200 -39.46 11.66 -2.73
N ASP A 201 -39.74 12.62 -3.60
CA ASP A 201 -39.24 12.60 -4.98
C ASP A 201 -37.76 13.00 -5.00
N PHE A 202 -36.89 12.00 -4.99
CA PHE A 202 -35.45 12.19 -4.97
C PHE A 202 -34.90 12.78 -6.29
N GLU A 203 -35.57 12.59 -7.43
CA GLU A 203 -35.08 13.14 -8.71
C GLU A 203 -35.15 14.67 -8.73
N SER A 204 -36.19 15.25 -8.11
CA SER A 204 -36.35 16.71 -8.00
C SER A 204 -35.62 17.33 -6.81
N THR A 205 -35.01 16.51 -5.94
CA THR A 205 -34.41 16.94 -4.66
C THR A 205 -33.11 17.75 -4.80
N TYR A 206 -32.40 17.60 -5.92
CA TYR A 206 -31.21 18.37 -6.27
C TYR A 206 -31.35 19.00 -7.67
N LYS A 207 -30.77 20.19 -7.85
CA LYS A 207 -30.66 20.85 -9.16
C LYS A 207 -29.67 20.04 -10.03
N GLY A 208 -30.18 19.10 -10.83
CA GLY A 208 -29.39 18.16 -11.64
C GLY A 208 -29.63 16.67 -11.34
N GLY A 209 -30.52 16.32 -10.40
CA GLY A 209 -30.86 14.95 -10.02
C GLY A 209 -30.10 14.45 -8.79
N ALA A 210 -30.66 13.43 -8.13
CA ALA A 210 -30.05 12.70 -7.02
C ALA A 210 -29.80 11.24 -7.39
N GLU A 211 -28.89 10.60 -6.66
CA GLU A 211 -28.69 9.16 -6.67
C GLU A 211 -28.89 8.60 -5.26
N ARG A 212 -29.41 7.38 -5.17
CA ARG A 212 -29.77 6.69 -3.92
C ARG A 212 -29.10 5.33 -3.89
N ASP A 213 -28.66 4.91 -2.71
CA ASP A 213 -28.32 3.52 -2.44
C ASP A 213 -29.61 2.70 -2.33
N GLU A 214 -29.96 1.94 -3.37
CA GLU A 214 -31.08 0.99 -3.36
C GLU A 214 -30.54 -0.44 -3.17
N LYS A 215 -30.52 -0.94 -1.93
CA LYS A 215 -30.65 -2.40 -1.73
C LYS A 215 -32.07 -2.79 -2.14
N LYS A 216 -32.22 -3.46 -3.29
CA LYS A 216 -33.51 -4.09 -3.65
C LYS A 216 -33.93 -5.01 -2.50
N ARG A 217 -35.02 -4.67 -1.79
CA ARG A 217 -35.83 -5.65 -1.08
C ARG A 217 -36.13 -6.76 -2.09
N ALA A 218 -35.56 -7.94 -1.90
CA ALA A 218 -35.85 -9.12 -2.70
C ALA A 218 -37.31 -9.52 -2.45
N ARG A 219 -38.24 -8.87 -3.15
CA ARG A 219 -39.62 -9.32 -3.31
C ARG A 219 -39.83 -9.63 -4.78
N ASN A 220 -39.98 -10.92 -5.03
CA ASN A 220 -40.43 -11.59 -6.25
C ASN A 220 -41.29 -10.70 -7.17
N VAL A 221 -40.66 -10.04 -8.14
CA VAL A 221 -41.28 -9.70 -9.43
C VAL A 221 -40.20 -9.77 -10.51
N PHE A 222 -40.01 -10.95 -11.11
CA PHE A 222 -39.41 -11.06 -12.44
C PHE A 222 -40.40 -10.48 -13.45
N GLN A 223 -40.45 -9.14 -13.56
CA GLN A 223 -41.02 -8.49 -14.73
C GLN A 223 -39.88 -7.92 -15.57
N LYS A 224 -39.79 -8.46 -16.79
CA LYS A 224 -39.02 -8.00 -17.97
C LYS A 224 -38.59 -6.52 -17.86
N ARG A 225 -37.39 -6.27 -17.35
CA ARG A 225 -36.67 -5.01 -17.61
C ARG A 225 -35.53 -5.29 -18.57
N ARG A 226 -35.36 -4.40 -19.54
CA ARG A 226 -34.42 -4.53 -20.67
C ARG A 226 -32.97 -4.65 -20.16
N PRO A 227 -32.10 -5.42 -20.85
CA PRO A 227 -30.71 -5.69 -20.44
C PRO A 227 -29.88 -4.43 -20.15
N ASP A 228 -30.19 -3.31 -20.82
CA ASP A 228 -29.42 -2.07 -20.75
C ASP A 228 -29.56 -1.35 -19.38
N VAL A 229 -30.67 -1.58 -18.69
CA VAL A 229 -30.94 -0.99 -17.36
C VAL A 229 -30.15 -1.72 -16.26
N LEU A 230 -30.00 -3.04 -16.38
CA LEU A 230 -29.17 -3.87 -15.48
C LEU A 230 -27.67 -3.56 -15.64
N ARG A 231 -27.21 -3.35 -16.89
CA ARG A 231 -25.83 -2.98 -17.21
C ARG A 231 -25.41 -1.64 -16.60
N THR A 232 -26.32 -0.67 -16.60
CA THR A 232 -26.04 0.68 -16.10
C THR A 232 -26.06 0.76 -14.57
N GLN A 233 -26.91 -0.03 -13.91
CA GLN A 233 -26.99 -0.03 -12.44
C GLN A 233 -25.81 -0.79 -11.79
N LEU A 234 -25.38 -1.92 -12.37
CA LEU A 234 -24.22 -2.67 -11.88
C LEU A 234 -22.91 -1.88 -12.04
N ALA A 235 -22.70 -1.24 -13.19
CA ALA A 235 -21.53 -0.39 -13.43
C ALA A 235 -21.49 0.88 -12.56
N ARG A 236 -22.62 1.29 -11.98
CA ARG A 236 -22.70 2.44 -11.05
C ARG A 236 -22.47 2.01 -9.60
N PHE A 237 -22.95 0.83 -9.21
CA PHE A 237 -22.72 0.24 -7.89
C PHE A 237 -21.23 -0.09 -7.66
N LEU A 238 -20.56 -0.66 -8.66
CA LEU A 238 -19.12 -0.98 -8.56
C LEU A 238 -18.24 0.28 -8.45
N ARG A 239 -18.62 1.39 -9.09
CA ARG A 239 -17.92 2.68 -8.97
C ARG A 239 -18.17 3.38 -7.64
N TRP A 240 -19.34 3.14 -7.02
CA TRP A 240 -19.64 3.64 -5.68
C TRP A 240 -18.85 2.86 -4.61
N LEU A 241 -18.77 1.53 -4.72
CA LEU A 241 -17.93 0.70 -3.84
C LEU A 241 -16.44 1.09 -3.92
N ALA A 242 -15.90 1.27 -5.13
CA ALA A 242 -14.51 1.70 -5.32
C ALA A 242 -14.19 3.09 -4.74
N ALA A 243 -15.19 3.99 -4.65
CA ALA A 243 -15.00 5.33 -4.06
C ALA A 243 -15.15 5.35 -2.52
N VAL A 244 -15.63 4.26 -1.92
CA VAL A 244 -16.04 4.19 -0.51
C VAL A 244 -15.21 3.19 0.29
N ASP A 245 -14.54 2.23 -0.35
CA ASP A 245 -13.84 1.13 0.30
C ASP A 245 -12.36 1.02 -0.13
N ILE A 246 -11.44 1.43 0.74
CA ILE A 246 -9.99 1.48 0.48
C ILE A 246 -9.36 0.08 0.36
N GLU A 247 -9.96 -0.97 0.95
CA GLU A 247 -9.48 -2.34 0.75
C GLU A 247 -9.72 -2.86 -0.68
N LEU A 248 -10.73 -2.31 -1.37
CA LEU A 248 -11.01 -2.58 -2.78
C LEU A 248 -10.17 -1.71 -3.72
N GLU A 249 -9.85 -0.47 -3.33
CA GLU A 249 -8.94 0.44 -4.05
C GLU A 249 -7.52 -0.19 -4.17
N HIS A 250 -7.07 -0.95 -3.16
CA HIS A 250 -5.78 -1.65 -3.22
C HIS A 250 -5.76 -2.98 -3.99
N ARG A 251 -6.92 -3.62 -4.24
CA ARG A 251 -6.99 -4.99 -4.81
C ARG A 251 -7.44 -5.09 -6.26
N LEU A 252 -8.25 -4.17 -6.79
CA LEU A 252 -9.06 -4.45 -8.00
C LEU A 252 -9.29 -3.25 -8.95
N ASP A 253 -8.55 -2.15 -8.79
CA ASP A 253 -8.85 -0.88 -9.45
C ASP A 253 -8.90 -0.94 -11.00
N ASP A 254 -8.06 -1.75 -11.64
CA ASP A 254 -8.11 -1.91 -13.11
C ASP A 254 -9.15 -2.93 -13.58
N GLU A 255 -9.42 -3.98 -12.82
CA GLU A 255 -10.24 -5.11 -13.29
C GLU A 255 -11.73 -4.79 -13.17
N LEU A 256 -12.17 -4.17 -12.07
CA LEU A 256 -13.56 -3.72 -11.89
C LEU A 256 -13.89 -2.50 -12.76
N TRP A 257 -12.91 -1.60 -12.99
CA TRP A 257 -13.06 -0.50 -13.94
C TRP A 257 -13.17 -1.02 -15.38
N ARG A 258 -12.31 -1.96 -15.80
CA ARG A 258 -12.38 -2.62 -17.12
C ARG A 258 -13.62 -3.50 -17.28
N LEU A 259 -14.08 -4.19 -16.23
CA LEU A 259 -15.36 -4.89 -16.22
C LEU A 259 -16.52 -3.90 -16.41
N GLY A 260 -16.45 -2.73 -15.76
CA GLY A 260 -17.39 -1.64 -15.91
C GLY A 260 -17.38 -0.99 -17.30
N GLU A 261 -16.21 -0.85 -17.92
CA GLU A 261 -16.04 -0.33 -19.30
C GLU A 261 -16.49 -1.35 -20.34
N ALA A 262 -16.11 -2.62 -20.21
CA ALA A 262 -16.55 -3.72 -21.08
C ALA A 262 -18.08 -3.90 -20.99
N ALA A 263 -18.65 -3.84 -19.79
CA ALA A 263 -20.09 -3.86 -19.58
C ALA A 263 -20.80 -2.63 -20.16
N ALA A 264 -20.18 -1.44 -20.08
CA ALA A 264 -20.70 -0.20 -20.66
C ALA A 264 -20.60 -0.17 -22.19
N ALA A 265 -19.58 -0.80 -22.76
CA ALA A 265 -19.37 -0.95 -24.21
C ALA A 265 -20.21 -2.08 -24.83
N GLY A 266 -20.81 -2.95 -24.01
CA GLY A 266 -21.57 -4.11 -24.48
C GLY A 266 -20.70 -5.30 -24.93
N ASP A 267 -19.42 -5.31 -24.57
CA ASP A 267 -18.47 -6.37 -24.91
C ASP A 267 -18.55 -7.51 -23.90
N GLY A 268 -19.45 -8.46 -24.17
CA GLY A 268 -19.68 -9.63 -23.31
C GLY A 268 -18.47 -10.58 -23.24
N VAL A 269 -17.62 -10.63 -24.27
CA VAL A 269 -16.47 -11.55 -24.30
C VAL A 269 -15.36 -11.03 -23.38
N ALA A 270 -15.11 -9.71 -23.39
CA ALA A 270 -14.21 -9.07 -22.43
C ALA A 270 -14.72 -9.20 -20.99
N PHE A 271 -16.03 -9.00 -20.78
CA PHE A 271 -16.66 -9.15 -19.47
C PHE A 271 -16.48 -10.55 -18.87
N TYR A 272 -16.79 -11.62 -19.62
CA TYR A 272 -16.67 -12.99 -19.13
C TYR A 272 -15.20 -13.45 -18.96
N ARG A 273 -14.25 -12.93 -19.74
CA ARG A 273 -12.81 -13.19 -19.54
C ARG A 273 -12.26 -12.59 -18.26
N LEU A 274 -12.65 -11.37 -17.93
CA LEU A 274 -12.24 -10.68 -16.70
C LEU A 274 -12.90 -11.34 -15.47
N GLN A 275 -14.18 -11.72 -15.57
CA GLN A 275 -14.88 -12.45 -14.51
C GLN A 275 -14.27 -13.83 -14.22
N ALA A 276 -13.77 -14.53 -15.24
CA ALA A 276 -13.13 -15.85 -15.07
C ALA A 276 -11.73 -15.76 -14.43
N ARG A 277 -11.03 -14.63 -14.54
CA ARG A 277 -9.72 -14.40 -13.89
C ARG A 277 -9.83 -14.09 -12.40
N SER A 278 -10.91 -13.43 -11.98
CA SER A 278 -11.16 -13.08 -10.57
C SER A 278 -11.78 -14.19 -9.73
N ALA A 279 -12.37 -15.22 -10.36
CA ALA A 279 -13.22 -16.21 -9.68
C ALA A 279 -12.45 -17.39 -9.05
N ASP A 280 -11.19 -17.62 -9.43
CA ASP A 280 -10.46 -18.85 -9.07
C ASP A 280 -9.28 -18.64 -8.09
N LEU A 281 -9.08 -17.42 -7.57
CA LEU A 281 -8.02 -17.14 -6.59
C LEU A 281 -8.63 -16.87 -5.20
N PRO A 282 -8.22 -17.58 -4.14
CA PRO A 282 -8.75 -17.35 -2.80
C PRO A 282 -8.47 -15.91 -2.37
N ALA A 283 -9.51 -15.19 -1.97
CA ALA A 283 -9.39 -13.81 -1.51
C ALA A 283 -8.60 -13.77 -0.18
N LEU A 284 -7.31 -13.48 -0.27
CA LEU A 284 -6.47 -13.22 0.91
C LEU A 284 -6.94 -11.93 1.59
N ASN A 285 -7.33 -11.99 2.86
CA ASN A 285 -7.60 -10.80 3.66
C ASN A 285 -6.26 -10.20 4.14
N LEU A 286 -5.82 -9.13 3.49
CA LEU A 286 -4.53 -8.49 3.76
C LEU A 286 -4.44 -7.80 5.13
N ALA A 287 -5.57 -7.42 5.73
CA ALA A 287 -5.57 -6.81 7.07
C ALA A 287 -4.99 -7.75 8.13
N ASN A 288 -5.20 -9.06 7.98
CA ASN A 288 -4.79 -10.07 8.95
C ASN A 288 -3.81 -11.12 8.40
N ALA A 289 -3.46 -11.07 7.11
CA ALA A 289 -2.55 -12.04 6.51
C ALA A 289 -1.13 -11.96 7.11
N THR A 290 -0.55 -13.13 7.41
CA THR A 290 0.87 -13.24 7.72
C THR A 290 1.73 -13.09 6.47
N LEU A 291 3.02 -12.79 6.63
CA LEU A 291 3.95 -12.75 5.49
C LEU A 291 4.04 -14.09 4.75
N GLU A 292 3.93 -15.20 5.48
CA GLU A 292 3.91 -16.55 4.90
C GLU A 292 2.65 -16.77 4.05
N GLN A 293 1.48 -16.33 4.52
CA GLN A 293 0.25 -16.41 3.73
C GLN A 293 0.31 -15.55 2.47
N ILE A 294 0.92 -14.35 2.55
CA ILE A 294 1.16 -13.50 1.38
C ILE A 294 2.09 -14.19 0.38
N ALA A 295 3.19 -14.77 0.83
CA ALA A 295 4.14 -15.49 -0.01
C ALA A 295 3.48 -16.71 -0.70
N GLN A 296 2.72 -17.51 0.05
CA GLN A 296 2.02 -18.68 -0.48
C GLN A 296 0.93 -18.29 -1.50
N ASN A 297 0.20 -17.20 -1.24
CA ASN A 297 -0.74 -16.65 -2.21
C ASN A 297 -0.01 -16.22 -3.49
N ALA A 298 1.10 -15.48 -3.36
CA ALA A 298 1.88 -15.05 -4.52
C ALA A 298 2.37 -16.23 -5.36
N LEU A 299 2.85 -17.30 -4.73
CA LEU A 299 3.28 -18.52 -5.43
C LEU A 299 2.13 -19.19 -6.20
N THR A 300 0.96 -19.27 -5.56
CA THR A 300 -0.25 -19.85 -6.16
C THR A 300 -0.71 -19.05 -7.37
N VAL A 301 -0.79 -17.72 -7.22
CA VAL A 301 -1.19 -16.79 -8.29
C VAL A 301 -0.19 -16.84 -9.45
N ALA A 302 1.11 -16.79 -9.17
CA ALA A 302 2.15 -16.81 -10.21
C ALA A 302 2.09 -18.10 -11.04
N LYS A 303 2.01 -19.27 -10.38
CA LYS A 303 1.91 -20.56 -11.06
C LYS A 303 0.63 -20.68 -11.92
N ALA A 304 -0.49 -20.14 -11.44
CA ALA A 304 -1.76 -20.15 -12.18
C ALA A 304 -1.77 -19.22 -13.41
N ARG A 305 -0.90 -18.20 -13.43
CA ARG A 305 -0.84 -17.19 -14.51
C ARG A 305 0.21 -17.49 -15.59
N ILE A 306 0.99 -18.56 -15.46
CA ILE A 306 1.93 -18.99 -16.50
C ILE A 306 1.15 -19.29 -17.80
N PRO A 307 1.37 -18.55 -18.90
CA PRO A 307 0.65 -18.77 -20.15
C PRO A 307 0.94 -20.18 -20.71
N SER A 308 -0.07 -20.83 -21.28
CA SER A 308 0.08 -22.18 -21.85
C SER A 308 0.98 -22.23 -23.09
N ASP A 309 1.20 -21.10 -23.75
CA ASP A 309 2.09 -20.89 -24.90
C ASP A 309 3.42 -20.19 -24.52
N SER A 310 3.72 -20.07 -23.22
CA SER A 310 4.97 -19.48 -22.73
C SER A 310 6.18 -20.40 -22.96
N THR A 311 7.35 -19.79 -23.14
CA THR A 311 8.65 -20.50 -23.05
C THR A 311 8.94 -20.98 -21.63
N CYS A 312 8.30 -20.38 -20.63
CA CYS A 312 8.32 -20.80 -19.24
C CYS A 312 7.28 -21.89 -19.01
N THR A 313 7.74 -23.11 -18.78
CA THR A 313 6.91 -24.29 -18.51
C THR A 313 7.16 -24.82 -17.10
N PRO A 314 6.23 -25.57 -16.49
CA PRO A 314 6.40 -26.07 -15.13
C PRO A 314 7.69 -26.88 -14.89
N ASP A 315 8.21 -27.57 -15.92
CA ASP A 315 9.47 -28.32 -15.88
C ASP A 315 10.73 -27.45 -15.96
N LYS A 316 10.61 -26.22 -16.47
CA LYS A 316 11.71 -25.24 -16.57
C LYS A 316 11.68 -24.20 -15.46
N LEU A 317 10.60 -24.17 -14.68
CA LEU A 317 10.39 -23.19 -13.62
C LEU A 317 11.40 -23.40 -12.50
N SER A 318 12.34 -22.47 -12.34
CA SER A 318 13.28 -22.51 -11.23
C SER A 318 12.65 -21.91 -9.97
N VAL A 319 13.07 -22.41 -8.81
CA VAL A 319 12.60 -21.92 -7.51
C VAL A 319 13.76 -21.27 -6.78
N ARG A 320 13.58 -20.02 -6.38
CA ARG A 320 14.50 -19.26 -5.52
C ARG A 320 14.07 -19.40 -4.07
N LYS A 321 14.98 -19.84 -3.21
CA LYS A 321 14.71 -20.17 -1.81
C LYS A 321 15.48 -19.26 -0.85
N TRP A 322 15.02 -19.20 0.39
CA TRP A 322 15.78 -18.56 1.45
C TRP A 322 17.10 -19.30 1.66
N TRP A 323 18.20 -18.56 1.86
CA TRP A 323 19.51 -19.14 2.17
C TRP A 323 19.47 -20.17 3.31
N GLY A 324 18.66 -19.91 4.34
CA GLY A 324 18.52 -20.77 5.50
C GLY A 324 17.91 -22.14 5.19
N ASP A 325 17.12 -22.26 4.13
CA ASP A 325 16.49 -23.52 3.70
C ASP A 325 17.38 -24.34 2.75
N LEU A 326 18.46 -23.75 2.24
CA LEU A 326 19.48 -24.48 1.51
C LEU A 326 20.26 -25.40 2.45
N THR A 327 20.59 -26.59 1.95
CA THR A 327 21.55 -27.51 2.58
C THR A 327 22.96 -26.92 2.58
N ALA A 328 23.83 -27.47 3.42
CA ALA A 328 25.23 -27.06 3.47
C ALA A 328 25.93 -27.21 2.10
N ASP A 329 25.65 -28.30 1.39
CA ASP A 329 26.23 -28.58 0.08
C ASP A 329 25.76 -27.57 -0.98
N GLU A 330 24.46 -27.23 -1.01
CA GLU A 330 23.92 -26.21 -1.91
C GLU A 330 24.54 -24.83 -1.67
N ARG A 331 24.76 -24.44 -0.40
CA ARG A 331 25.42 -23.17 -0.05
C ARG A 331 26.89 -23.14 -0.46
N ILE A 332 27.59 -24.26 -0.31
CA ILE A 332 28.97 -24.42 -0.76
C ILE A 332 29.05 -24.37 -2.29
N GLU A 333 28.14 -25.05 -2.98
CA GLU A 333 28.05 -25.02 -4.45
C GLU A 333 27.85 -23.59 -4.97
N TYR A 334 26.90 -22.84 -4.40
CA TYR A 334 26.70 -21.43 -4.72
C TYR A 334 27.98 -20.62 -4.49
N SER A 335 28.59 -20.72 -3.30
CA SER A 335 29.78 -19.96 -2.94
C SER A 335 30.98 -20.28 -3.86
N ASN A 336 31.15 -21.54 -4.23
CA ASN A 336 32.17 -21.98 -5.18
C ASN A 336 31.96 -21.39 -6.57
N ALA A 337 30.71 -21.28 -7.03
CA ALA A 337 30.39 -20.65 -8.31
C ALA A 337 30.72 -19.15 -8.30
N VAL A 338 30.44 -18.45 -7.19
CA VAL A 338 30.83 -17.03 -7.04
C VAL A 338 32.35 -16.88 -7.08
N LEU A 339 33.09 -17.71 -6.33
CA LEU A 339 34.56 -17.71 -6.33
C LEU A 339 35.13 -18.08 -7.71
N CYS A 340 34.41 -18.85 -8.52
CA CYS A 340 34.77 -19.13 -9.91
C CYS A 340 34.66 -17.87 -10.79
N LEU A 341 33.61 -17.05 -10.64
CA LEU A 341 33.51 -15.77 -11.36
C LEU A 341 34.64 -14.80 -10.99
N GLN A 342 35.13 -14.85 -9.75
CA GLN A 342 36.30 -14.09 -9.30
C GLN A 342 37.63 -14.57 -9.89
N LYS A 343 37.67 -15.72 -10.57
CA LYS A 343 38.87 -16.26 -11.22
C LYS A 343 38.86 -16.10 -12.73
N LYS A 344 37.67 -16.00 -13.34
CA LYS A 344 37.54 -15.79 -14.79
C LYS A 344 37.87 -14.36 -15.14
N ALA A 345 38.45 -14.12 -16.32
CA ALA A 345 38.79 -12.78 -16.79
C ALA A 345 37.55 -11.93 -17.08
N ALA A 346 37.62 -10.64 -16.72
CA ALA A 346 36.59 -9.65 -17.07
C ALA A 346 36.32 -9.61 -18.60
N LYS A 347 35.07 -9.36 -18.99
CA LYS A 347 34.70 -9.09 -20.39
C LYS A 347 34.64 -7.58 -20.70
N THR A 348 34.54 -6.72 -19.68
CA THR A 348 34.57 -5.27 -19.86
C THR A 348 35.93 -4.86 -20.43
N PRO A 349 35.96 -4.09 -21.53
CA PRO A 349 37.22 -3.61 -22.10
C PRO A 349 38.01 -2.77 -21.09
N SER A 350 39.32 -3.01 -21.04
CA SER A 350 40.23 -2.38 -20.08
C SER A 350 40.32 -0.86 -20.20
N GLU A 351 40.01 -0.33 -21.39
CA GLU A 351 39.93 1.10 -21.66
C GLU A 351 38.70 1.76 -21.03
N LEU A 352 37.65 0.99 -20.73
CA LEU A 352 36.45 1.48 -20.05
C LEU A 352 36.54 1.28 -18.53
N ALA A 353 37.03 0.11 -18.11
CA ALA A 353 37.20 -0.23 -16.70
C ALA A 353 38.56 -0.89 -16.43
N PRO A 354 39.67 -0.12 -16.33
CA PRO A 354 41.01 -0.69 -16.18
C PRO A 354 41.18 -1.50 -14.88
N GLY A 355 40.36 -1.23 -13.86
CA GLY A 355 40.33 -1.97 -12.61
C GLY A 355 39.56 -3.28 -12.66
N ALA A 356 38.70 -3.52 -13.66
CA ALA A 356 37.99 -4.78 -13.78
C ALA A 356 38.98 -5.88 -14.19
N LYS A 357 39.19 -6.87 -13.32
CA LYS A 357 40.11 -8.00 -13.56
C LYS A 357 39.37 -9.31 -13.74
N THR A 358 38.21 -9.45 -13.10
CA THR A 358 37.47 -10.68 -12.99
C THR A 358 36.08 -10.57 -13.63
N ARG A 359 35.47 -11.70 -13.98
CA ARG A 359 34.06 -11.71 -14.45
C ARG A 359 33.13 -11.10 -13.42
N TYR A 360 33.41 -11.30 -12.14
CA TYR A 360 32.65 -10.67 -11.05
C TYR A 360 32.73 -9.14 -11.10
N ASP A 361 33.89 -8.57 -11.45
CA ASP A 361 34.07 -7.11 -11.57
C ASP A 361 33.22 -6.51 -12.70
N ASP A 362 32.77 -7.28 -13.69
CA ASP A 362 31.89 -6.76 -14.74
C ASP A 362 30.51 -6.33 -14.20
N TRP A 363 30.02 -7.02 -13.17
CA TRP A 363 28.80 -6.61 -12.46
C TRP A 363 29.05 -5.31 -11.69
N VAL A 364 30.16 -5.24 -10.96
CA VAL A 364 30.53 -4.05 -10.18
C VAL A 364 30.72 -2.84 -11.10
N ALA A 365 31.45 -2.98 -12.20
CA ALA A 365 31.67 -1.92 -13.18
C ALA A 365 30.36 -1.43 -13.83
N THR A 366 29.48 -2.36 -14.23
CA THR A 366 28.18 -2.02 -14.82
C THR A 366 27.32 -1.23 -13.85
N HIS A 367 27.27 -1.67 -12.58
CA HIS A 367 26.49 -1.00 -11.55
C HIS A 367 27.03 0.41 -11.27
N ILE A 368 28.34 0.59 -11.07
CA ILE A 368 28.98 1.92 -10.93
C ILE A 368 28.56 2.83 -12.09
N ASN A 369 28.69 2.32 -13.32
CA ASN A 369 28.41 3.10 -14.53
C ASN A 369 26.94 3.54 -14.66
N GLN A 370 26.01 2.73 -14.15
CA GLN A 370 24.57 2.94 -14.35
C GLN A 370 23.83 3.41 -13.10
N THR A 371 24.44 3.49 -11.92
CA THR A 371 23.81 3.84 -10.63
C THR A 371 22.80 4.99 -10.73
N ASN A 372 23.14 6.05 -11.45
CA ASN A 372 22.30 7.25 -11.57
C ASN A 372 21.05 7.07 -12.47
N TYR A 373 20.91 5.94 -13.15
CA TYR A 373 19.78 5.60 -14.03
C TYR A 373 18.98 4.38 -13.52
N ILE A 374 19.40 3.78 -12.41
CA ILE A 374 18.84 2.52 -11.92
C ILE A 374 18.38 2.60 -10.46
N HIS A 375 18.54 3.73 -9.77
CA HIS A 375 18.08 3.94 -8.39
C HIS A 375 17.19 5.17 -8.31
N VAL A 376 16.07 5.06 -7.59
CA VAL A 376 15.01 6.08 -7.53
C VAL A 376 14.58 6.49 -8.94
N THR A 377 14.35 5.47 -9.78
CA THR A 377 13.96 5.56 -11.19
C THR A 377 12.90 4.51 -11.51
N ALA A 378 12.17 4.70 -12.60
CA ALA A 378 11.18 3.74 -13.10
C ALA A 378 11.75 2.38 -13.51
N SER A 379 13.06 2.31 -13.76
CA SER A 379 13.77 1.08 -14.15
C SER A 379 14.31 0.31 -12.96
N PHE A 380 14.29 0.85 -11.74
CA PHE A 380 14.96 0.27 -10.57
C PHE A 380 14.65 -1.22 -10.38
N LEU A 381 13.37 -1.58 -10.28
CA LEU A 381 12.96 -2.95 -10.02
C LEU A 381 13.25 -3.89 -11.20
N GLY A 382 12.87 -3.49 -12.42
CA GLY A 382 13.07 -4.30 -13.63
C GLY A 382 14.55 -4.52 -13.98
N TRP A 383 15.37 -3.48 -13.82
CA TRP A 383 16.81 -3.55 -14.07
C TRP A 383 17.50 -4.46 -13.06
N HIS A 384 17.23 -4.31 -11.76
CA HIS A 384 17.86 -5.16 -10.73
C HIS A 384 17.41 -6.62 -10.81
N ARG A 385 16.15 -6.87 -11.21
CA ARG A 385 15.67 -8.22 -11.54
C ARG A 385 16.51 -8.85 -12.64
N TRP A 386 16.71 -8.13 -13.75
CA TRP A 386 17.51 -8.63 -14.87
C TRP A 386 18.99 -8.77 -14.53
N PHE A 387 19.58 -7.79 -13.83
CA PHE A 387 20.97 -7.83 -13.36
C PHE A 387 21.26 -9.04 -12.48
N THR A 388 20.33 -9.37 -11.57
CA THR A 388 20.41 -10.55 -10.70
C THR A 388 20.16 -11.85 -11.49
N TRP A 389 19.29 -11.83 -12.49
CA TRP A 389 19.07 -12.97 -13.38
C TRP A 389 20.33 -13.31 -14.19
N GLU A 390 20.99 -12.32 -14.80
CA GLU A 390 22.22 -12.57 -15.55
C GLU A 390 23.36 -13.05 -14.64
N TYR A 391 23.40 -12.59 -13.39
CA TYR A 391 24.30 -13.15 -12.37
C TYR A 391 24.05 -14.64 -12.16
N GLU A 392 22.80 -15.04 -11.94
CA GLU A 392 22.40 -16.45 -11.85
C GLU A 392 22.80 -17.24 -13.11
N GLN A 393 22.56 -16.68 -14.31
CA GLN A 393 22.94 -17.33 -15.57
C GLN A 393 24.45 -17.49 -15.70
N ALA A 394 25.25 -16.53 -15.26
CA ALA A 394 26.70 -16.64 -15.29
C ALA A 394 27.21 -17.71 -14.30
N LEU A 395 26.63 -17.79 -13.10
CA LEU A 395 26.96 -18.86 -12.15
C LEU A 395 26.67 -20.23 -12.76
N ARG A 396 25.51 -20.40 -13.40
CA ARG A 396 25.10 -21.67 -14.03
C ARG A 396 25.94 -22.01 -15.25
N ASN A 397 26.02 -21.10 -16.20
CA ASN A 397 26.56 -21.36 -17.54
C ASN A 397 28.08 -21.23 -17.62
N GLU A 398 28.70 -20.39 -16.78
CA GLU A 398 30.15 -20.21 -16.78
C GLU A 398 30.85 -21.01 -15.66
N CYS A 399 30.16 -21.26 -14.55
CA CYS A 399 30.74 -21.85 -13.33
C CYS A 399 30.07 -23.15 -12.85
N GLY A 400 29.10 -23.68 -13.59
CA GLY A 400 28.53 -25.01 -13.33
C GLY A 400 27.60 -25.08 -12.12
N TYR A 401 27.09 -23.95 -11.62
CA TYR A 401 26.07 -23.93 -10.58
C TYR A 401 24.77 -24.57 -11.08
N THR A 402 24.18 -25.46 -10.30
CA THR A 402 22.95 -26.17 -10.67
C THR A 402 21.72 -25.65 -9.94
N GLY A 403 21.91 -25.06 -8.76
CA GLY A 403 20.85 -24.42 -7.98
C GLY A 403 20.37 -23.08 -8.56
N SER A 404 19.40 -22.45 -7.91
CA SER A 404 18.87 -21.12 -8.26
C SER A 404 19.42 -20.02 -7.36
N GLN A 405 19.26 -18.75 -7.74
CA GLN A 405 19.70 -17.63 -6.91
C GLN A 405 18.97 -17.63 -5.55
N PRO A 406 19.67 -17.83 -4.41
CA PRO A 406 19.03 -17.73 -3.11
C PRO A 406 18.73 -16.28 -2.74
N TYR A 407 17.81 -16.10 -1.80
CA TYR A 407 17.49 -14.79 -1.23
C TYR A 407 17.83 -14.71 0.27
N TRP A 408 18.10 -13.49 0.73
CA TRP A 408 18.31 -13.16 2.12
C TRP A 408 17.03 -12.57 2.72
N ASP A 409 16.36 -13.33 3.58
CA ASP A 409 15.20 -12.82 4.32
C ASP A 409 15.63 -11.93 5.50
N TRP A 410 15.48 -10.62 5.34
CA TRP A 410 15.85 -9.63 6.36
C TRP A 410 15.05 -9.76 7.65
N THR A 411 13.84 -10.32 7.60
CA THR A 411 12.98 -10.46 8.79
C THR A 411 13.59 -11.46 9.77
N LYS A 412 14.27 -12.49 9.24
CA LYS A 412 14.98 -13.50 10.04
C LYS A 412 16.20 -12.89 10.71
N THR A 413 17.04 -12.15 9.97
CA THR A 413 18.21 -11.46 10.54
C THR A 413 17.83 -10.33 11.49
N ALA A 414 16.73 -9.61 11.26
CA ALA A 414 16.22 -8.63 12.21
C ALA A 414 15.84 -9.27 13.55
N ALA A 415 15.22 -10.46 13.51
CA ALA A 415 14.79 -11.20 14.69
C ALA A 415 15.97 -11.79 15.48
N THR A 416 16.94 -12.41 14.80
CA THR A 416 18.03 -13.16 15.46
C THR A 416 19.35 -12.39 15.60
N GLY A 417 19.53 -11.34 14.81
CA GLY A 417 20.81 -10.68 14.58
C GLY A 417 21.54 -11.22 13.34
N LEU A 418 22.34 -10.36 12.69
CA LEU A 418 23.08 -10.67 11.47
C LEU A 418 24.15 -11.74 11.71
N ALA A 419 24.95 -11.59 12.76
CA ALA A 419 26.08 -12.47 13.05
C ALA A 419 25.65 -13.92 13.40
N GLN A 420 24.38 -14.11 13.78
CA GLN A 420 23.79 -15.42 14.08
C GLN A 420 23.15 -16.07 12.84
N SER A 421 23.02 -15.34 11.74
CA SER A 421 22.41 -15.86 10.52
C SER A 421 23.33 -16.84 9.81
N PRO A 422 22.80 -17.94 9.25
CA PRO A 422 23.59 -18.85 8.40
C PRO A 422 24.21 -18.17 7.17
N LEU A 423 23.73 -16.97 6.83
CA LEU A 423 24.28 -16.16 5.74
C LEU A 423 25.56 -15.42 6.15
N PHE A 424 25.71 -15.05 7.42
CA PHE A 424 26.79 -14.18 7.92
C PHE A 424 27.51 -14.70 9.18
N ASP A 425 27.31 -15.96 9.55
CA ASP A 425 27.96 -16.59 10.72
C ASP A 425 29.48 -16.81 10.54
N GLY A 426 30.01 -16.55 9.34
CA GLY A 426 31.43 -16.72 9.03
C GLY A 426 31.88 -18.17 8.88
N SER A 427 30.94 -19.13 8.85
CA SER A 427 31.20 -20.54 8.57
C SER A 427 31.57 -20.77 7.09
N ALA A 428 32.00 -21.98 6.77
CA ALA A 428 32.26 -22.40 5.39
C ALA A 428 31.01 -22.40 4.48
N THR A 429 29.81 -22.30 5.06
CA THR A 429 28.52 -22.29 4.36
C THR A 429 27.85 -20.91 4.36
N SER A 430 28.59 -19.86 4.72
CA SER A 430 28.11 -18.47 4.75
C SER A 430 28.59 -17.70 3.53
N LEU A 431 28.07 -16.48 3.33
CA LEU A 431 28.71 -15.49 2.46
C LEU A 431 29.79 -14.71 3.21
N SER A 432 30.60 -15.44 3.98
CA SER A 432 31.53 -14.93 4.97
C SER A 432 30.87 -14.14 6.11
N GLY A 433 31.66 -13.86 7.15
CA GLY A 433 31.15 -13.25 8.38
C GLY A 433 31.41 -11.75 8.48
N ASN A 434 31.57 -11.31 9.73
CA ASN A 434 31.90 -9.93 10.05
C ASN A 434 33.36 -9.59 9.71
N GLY A 435 33.63 -8.29 9.60
CA GLY A 435 34.99 -7.76 9.50
C GLY A 435 35.72 -7.83 10.84
N ALA A 436 37.04 -7.69 10.77
CA ALA A 436 37.88 -7.54 11.95
C ALA A 436 37.37 -6.35 12.78
N PRO A 437 37.29 -6.48 14.11
CA PRO A 437 36.77 -5.40 14.95
C PRO A 437 37.67 -4.18 14.84
N LEU A 438 37.07 -3.01 14.62
CA LEU A 438 37.73 -1.72 14.76
C LEU A 438 37.25 -1.04 16.06
N PRO A 439 38.15 -0.39 16.82
CA PRO A 439 37.74 0.39 17.98
C PRO A 439 36.95 1.61 17.50
N HIS A 440 35.66 1.65 17.84
CA HIS A 440 34.79 2.80 17.62
C HIS A 440 34.75 3.66 18.89
N ALA A 441 34.87 4.97 18.73
CA ALA A 441 34.61 5.92 19.82
C ALA A 441 33.10 5.93 20.14
N PHE A 442 32.75 6.34 21.37
CA PHE A 442 31.35 6.36 21.81
C PHE A 442 30.44 7.23 20.92
N ASN A 443 31.00 8.25 20.27
CA ASN A 443 30.30 9.18 19.39
C ASN A 443 30.41 8.82 17.90
N ASP A 444 31.11 7.73 17.55
CA ASP A 444 31.22 7.33 16.15
C ASP A 444 29.87 6.84 15.62
N THR A 445 29.44 7.44 14.52
CA THR A 445 28.19 7.12 13.85
C THR A 445 28.38 7.06 12.36
N VAL A 446 27.57 6.28 11.66
CA VAL A 446 27.48 6.36 10.20
C VAL A 446 26.36 7.33 9.88
N ILE A 447 26.65 8.37 9.11
CA ILE A 447 25.67 9.36 8.69
C ILE A 447 25.42 9.17 7.20
N VAL A 448 24.22 8.73 6.85
CA VAL A 448 23.77 8.54 5.47
C VAL A 448 22.99 9.78 5.05
N ASN A 449 23.23 10.22 3.81
CA ASN A 449 22.66 11.46 3.27
C ASN A 449 22.94 12.70 4.16
N PRO A 450 24.20 12.96 4.53
CA PRO A 450 24.55 14.02 5.49
C PRO A 450 24.15 15.44 5.05
N SER A 451 23.85 15.62 3.76
CA SER A 451 23.47 16.91 3.17
C SER A 451 21.96 17.19 3.19
N THR A 452 21.13 16.31 3.74
CA THR A 452 19.66 16.53 3.85
C THR A 452 19.29 17.08 5.23
N ASP A 453 18.09 17.66 5.35
CA ASP A 453 17.53 18.14 6.62
C ASP A 453 17.18 17.00 7.60
N ALA A 454 17.23 15.74 7.14
CA ALA A 454 16.91 14.55 7.91
C ALA A 454 17.91 13.41 7.60
N PRO A 455 19.19 13.54 8.01
CA PRO A 455 20.18 12.51 7.75
C PRO A 455 19.86 11.25 8.57
N THR A 456 20.12 10.07 8.00
CA THR A 456 19.99 8.83 8.75
C THR A 456 21.26 8.57 9.55
N ILE A 457 21.12 8.53 10.87
CA ILE A 457 22.21 8.20 11.78
C ILE A 457 22.10 6.72 12.16
N LEU A 458 23.18 5.96 11.97
CA LEU A 458 23.26 4.52 12.25
C LEU A 458 24.45 4.19 13.16
N SER A 459 24.29 3.10 13.91
CA SER A 459 25.41 2.49 14.63
C SER A 459 26.52 2.02 13.66
N PRO A 460 27.81 2.22 14.02
CA PRO A 460 28.94 1.82 13.19
C PRO A 460 29.08 0.30 13.02
N GLY A 461 28.33 -0.50 13.80
CA GLY A 461 28.36 -1.95 13.77
C GLY A 461 29.47 -2.55 14.63
N SER A 462 29.65 -3.86 14.51
CA SER A 462 30.54 -4.65 15.38
C SER A 462 31.89 -5.04 14.75
N GLY A 463 32.14 -4.60 13.51
CA GLY A 463 33.36 -4.90 12.75
C GLY A 463 34.06 -3.62 12.29
N GLY A 464 34.41 -3.58 11.00
CA GLY A 464 34.97 -2.40 10.33
C GLY A 464 36.19 -2.72 9.44
N GLY A 465 36.94 -3.75 9.78
CA GLY A 465 38.08 -4.22 9.00
C GLY A 465 37.71 -5.27 7.94
N CYS A 466 38.74 -5.92 7.38
CA CYS A 466 38.57 -7.03 6.43
C CYS A 466 37.77 -8.17 7.07
N VAL A 467 36.91 -8.81 6.29
CA VAL A 467 36.24 -10.06 6.65
C VAL A 467 37.24 -11.09 7.16
N THR A 468 36.92 -11.73 8.29
CA THR A 468 37.88 -12.60 9.00
C THR A 468 37.76 -14.09 8.70
N SER A 469 36.60 -14.56 8.23
CA SER A 469 36.34 -15.98 8.00
C SER A 469 35.29 -16.23 6.90
N GLY A 470 35.13 -17.50 6.53
CA GLY A 470 34.24 -17.96 5.47
C GLY A 470 34.84 -17.89 4.06
N PRO A 471 34.08 -18.30 3.02
CA PRO A 471 34.60 -18.50 1.66
C PRO A 471 35.22 -17.26 1.00
N PHE A 472 34.78 -16.07 1.39
CA PHE A 472 35.16 -14.80 0.78
C PHE A 472 36.16 -13.99 1.62
N ALA A 473 36.76 -14.57 2.67
CA ALA A 473 37.74 -13.86 3.50
C ALA A 473 38.97 -13.35 2.72
N ASN A 474 39.33 -14.04 1.62
CA ASN A 474 40.42 -13.65 0.73
C ASN A 474 39.93 -13.03 -0.60
N MET A 475 38.65 -12.68 -0.69
CA MET A 475 38.11 -11.98 -1.86
C MET A 475 38.76 -10.60 -1.99
N THR A 476 39.07 -10.22 -3.23
CA THR A 476 39.56 -8.88 -3.56
C THR A 476 38.45 -8.06 -4.20
N VAL A 477 38.18 -6.88 -3.64
CA VAL A 477 37.36 -5.83 -4.24
C VAL A 477 38.29 -4.95 -5.06
N ASN A 478 38.11 -4.89 -6.37
CA ASN A 478 39.05 -4.23 -7.30
C ASN A 478 38.66 -2.80 -7.70
N LEU A 479 37.38 -2.44 -7.59
CA LEU A 479 36.80 -1.18 -8.07
C LEU A 479 36.34 -0.29 -6.91
N GLY A 480 36.06 0.98 -7.21
CA GLY A 480 35.69 1.98 -6.21
C GLY A 480 36.83 2.41 -5.28
N PRO A 481 36.52 3.13 -4.18
CA PRO A 481 35.18 3.57 -3.76
C PRO A 481 34.60 4.69 -4.65
N ASP A 482 33.28 4.88 -4.59
CA ASP A 482 32.52 5.92 -5.29
C ASP A 482 31.33 6.38 -4.44
N GLY A 483 31.58 7.10 -3.36
CA GLY A 483 30.53 7.51 -2.42
C GLY A 483 30.46 6.66 -1.16
N LEU A 484 31.55 5.97 -0.80
CA LEU A 484 31.60 5.12 0.39
C LEU A 484 31.37 5.97 1.65
N SER A 485 30.25 5.76 2.33
CA SER A 485 29.94 6.48 3.58
C SER A 485 30.86 6.03 4.72
N LEU A 486 31.59 6.99 5.30
CA LEU A 486 32.50 6.77 6.43
C LEU A 486 31.83 7.12 7.76
N LEU A 487 32.59 7.00 8.85
CA LEU A 487 32.15 7.46 10.15
C LEU A 487 32.11 8.99 10.18
N ASN A 488 31.16 9.52 10.95
CA ASN A 488 30.99 10.93 11.26
C ASN A 488 30.66 11.83 10.05
N GLY A 489 30.11 11.23 8.98
CA GLY A 489 29.50 11.93 7.84
C GLY A 489 30.43 12.26 6.68
N ASP A 490 31.70 11.85 6.74
CA ASP A 490 32.59 11.90 5.59
C ASP A 490 32.25 10.82 4.56
N SER A 491 32.68 11.03 3.31
CA SER A 491 32.58 10.03 2.23
C SER A 491 33.92 9.87 1.52
N ASP A 492 34.24 8.64 1.10
CA ASP A 492 35.44 8.35 0.31
C ASP A 492 35.10 8.28 -1.18
N ASN A 493 35.55 9.32 -1.91
CA ASN A 493 35.54 9.41 -3.37
C ASN A 493 36.95 9.64 -3.90
N SER A 494 37.97 9.22 -3.14
CA SER A 494 39.37 9.59 -3.38
C SER A 494 39.97 8.93 -4.64
N SER A 495 39.30 7.91 -5.18
CA SER A 495 39.77 7.12 -6.32
C SER A 495 38.84 7.26 -7.52
N TYR A 496 39.41 7.25 -8.73
CA TYR A 496 38.59 7.05 -9.94
C TYR A 496 37.95 5.67 -9.86
N PRO A 497 36.61 5.54 -9.90
CA PRO A 497 35.94 4.33 -9.45
C PRO A 497 36.17 3.12 -10.36
N PHE A 498 36.62 3.35 -11.59
CA PHE A 498 37.01 2.31 -12.54
C PHE A 498 38.51 1.99 -12.54
N ALA A 499 39.33 2.68 -11.75
CA ALA A 499 40.75 2.39 -11.60
C ALA A 499 40.98 1.08 -10.82
N TYR A 500 42.15 0.46 -11.02
CA TYR A 500 42.52 -0.72 -10.26
C TYR A 500 42.90 -0.35 -8.82
N ASN A 501 42.03 -0.70 -7.87
CA ASN A 501 42.17 -0.43 -6.44
C ASN A 501 41.90 -1.69 -5.59
N PRO A 502 42.77 -2.72 -5.68
CA PRO A 502 42.57 -4.00 -5.02
C PRO A 502 42.66 -3.88 -3.50
N ARG A 503 41.62 -4.30 -2.80
CA ARG A 503 41.54 -4.34 -1.33
C ARG A 503 40.66 -5.49 -0.85
N CYS A 504 40.73 -5.80 0.44
CA CYS A 504 39.86 -6.83 1.02
C CYS A 504 38.40 -6.37 1.08
N LEU A 505 37.47 -7.33 1.03
CA LEU A 505 36.08 -7.09 1.44
C LEU A 505 36.05 -6.73 2.94
N LYS A 506 35.42 -5.61 3.29
CA LYS A 506 35.24 -5.19 4.69
C LYS A 506 33.77 -5.22 5.07
N ARG A 507 33.46 -5.66 6.28
CA ARG A 507 32.12 -5.59 6.86
C ARG A 507 32.16 -5.03 8.27
N SER A 508 31.06 -4.38 8.64
CA SER A 508 30.79 -4.02 10.02
C SER A 508 29.31 -4.28 10.26
N LEU A 509 28.99 -5.56 10.48
CA LEU A 509 27.61 -6.01 10.61
C LEU A 509 26.91 -5.19 11.71
N THR A 510 25.78 -4.59 11.36
CA THR A 510 25.00 -3.70 12.22
C THR A 510 23.53 -4.08 12.21
N ASP A 511 23.09 -4.69 13.31
CA ASP A 511 21.69 -5.07 13.52
C ASP A 511 20.76 -3.84 13.52
N ASP A 512 21.28 -2.66 13.84
CA ASP A 512 20.54 -1.39 13.93
C ASP A 512 19.81 -1.06 12.61
N ALA A 513 20.55 -1.05 11.49
CA ALA A 513 19.97 -0.77 10.18
C ALA A 513 18.91 -1.82 9.78
N ASN A 514 19.21 -3.10 9.97
CA ASN A 514 18.27 -4.18 9.62
C ASN A 514 17.00 -4.12 10.49
N ARG A 515 17.13 -3.95 11.81
CA ARG A 515 15.98 -3.90 12.73
C ARG A 515 15.13 -2.66 12.54
N ARG A 516 15.73 -1.53 12.18
CA ARG A 516 15.01 -0.26 11.97
C ARG A 516 14.21 -0.26 10.67
N PHE A 517 14.77 -0.79 9.58
CA PHE A 517 14.19 -0.59 8.24
C PHE A 517 13.75 -1.86 7.51
N ALA A 518 14.22 -3.03 7.92
CA ALA A 518 13.99 -4.30 7.21
C ALA A 518 13.51 -5.44 8.14
N ASN A 519 12.75 -5.09 9.18
CA ASN A 519 12.08 -6.05 10.05
C ASN A 519 10.73 -6.53 9.46
N GLU A 520 10.08 -7.49 10.13
CA GLU A 520 8.78 -8.03 9.71
C GLU A 520 7.70 -6.94 9.52
N THR A 521 7.60 -5.99 10.44
CA THR A 521 6.66 -4.86 10.36
C THR A 521 6.93 -4.00 9.12
N SER A 522 8.19 -3.78 8.77
CA SER A 522 8.61 -2.96 7.63
C SER A 522 8.28 -3.66 6.31
N VAL A 523 8.57 -4.96 6.21
CA VAL A 523 8.21 -5.78 5.04
C VAL A 523 6.68 -5.86 4.88
N ARG A 524 5.94 -6.06 5.97
CA ARG A 524 4.47 -6.06 5.93
C ARG A 524 3.93 -4.72 5.46
N ARG A 525 4.43 -3.61 6.01
CA ARG A 525 4.05 -2.26 5.58
C ARG A 525 4.35 -2.05 4.09
N LEU A 526 5.48 -2.52 3.60
CA LEU A 526 5.85 -2.40 2.18
C LEU A 526 4.92 -3.22 1.26
N LEU A 527 4.44 -4.38 1.70
CA LEU A 527 3.54 -5.22 0.91
C LEU A 527 2.09 -4.71 0.89
N THR A 528 1.61 -4.12 1.99
CA THR A 528 0.19 -3.77 2.17
C THR A 528 -0.10 -2.28 2.19
N GLY A 529 0.90 -1.43 2.41
CA GLY A 529 0.75 0.01 2.58
C GLY A 529 0.74 0.83 1.29
N PRO A 530 1.66 0.56 0.33
CA PRO A 530 1.77 1.38 -0.87
C PRO A 530 0.52 1.40 -1.73
N ALA A 531 0.12 2.61 -2.14
CA ALA A 531 -1.06 2.80 -2.99
C ALA A 531 -0.83 2.42 -4.45
N ASP A 532 0.38 2.64 -4.95
CA ASP A 532 0.79 2.38 -6.33
C ASP A 532 2.27 1.98 -6.38
N VAL A 533 2.78 1.73 -7.59
CA VAL A 533 4.16 1.29 -7.80
C VAL A 533 5.19 2.37 -7.43
N LEU A 534 4.84 3.66 -7.56
CA LEU A 534 5.76 4.74 -7.17
C LEU A 534 5.94 4.76 -5.65
N ASP A 535 4.83 4.71 -4.92
CA ASP A 535 4.85 4.64 -3.45
C ASP A 535 5.57 3.35 -2.97
N PHE A 536 5.39 2.23 -3.68
CA PHE A 536 6.07 0.98 -3.38
C PHE A 536 7.60 1.11 -3.54
N GLU A 537 8.05 1.63 -4.68
CA GLU A 537 9.48 1.83 -4.97
C GLU A 537 10.14 2.82 -4.02
N LEU A 538 9.47 3.94 -3.71
CA LEU A 538 9.99 4.94 -2.77
C LEU A 538 9.98 4.44 -1.33
N SER A 539 8.95 3.69 -0.92
CA SER A 539 8.92 3.03 0.39
C SER A 539 10.03 1.97 0.52
N MET A 540 10.32 1.24 -0.56
CA MET A 540 11.36 0.22 -0.59
C MET A 540 12.76 0.83 -0.51
N GLN A 541 13.02 1.92 -1.23
CA GLN A 541 14.33 2.60 -1.32
C GLN A 541 14.55 3.66 -0.23
N GLY A 542 13.48 4.04 0.48
CA GLY A 542 13.49 5.19 1.39
C GLY A 542 13.08 6.46 0.66
N TYR A 543 12.13 7.20 1.22
CA TYR A 543 11.65 8.45 0.64
C TYR A 543 12.78 9.49 0.60
N PRO A 544 13.11 10.07 -0.56
CA PRO A 544 14.14 11.10 -0.66
C PRO A 544 13.88 12.26 0.30
N GLY A 545 14.91 12.71 1.01
CA GLY A 545 14.82 13.79 1.98
C GLY A 545 14.24 13.40 3.34
N THR A 546 14.00 12.12 3.60
CA THR A 546 13.62 11.60 4.93
C THR A 546 14.79 10.84 5.58
N ASP A 547 14.65 10.56 6.88
CA ASP A 547 15.60 9.72 7.62
C ASP A 547 15.41 8.21 7.37
N GLN A 548 14.57 7.84 6.40
CA GLN A 548 14.21 6.47 6.06
C GLN A 548 15.07 5.93 4.93
N LEU A 549 15.59 4.70 5.12
CA LEU A 549 16.36 3.99 4.09
C LEU A 549 15.56 2.91 3.35
N GLY A 550 14.34 2.63 3.82
CA GLY A 550 13.53 1.51 3.33
C GLY A 550 14.22 0.15 3.52
N VAL A 551 13.58 -0.92 3.04
CA VAL A 551 14.15 -2.28 3.17
C VAL A 551 15.40 -2.47 2.30
N HIS A 552 15.52 -1.73 1.18
CA HIS A 552 16.68 -1.74 0.29
C HIS A 552 17.91 -1.14 0.97
N GLY A 553 17.84 0.12 1.40
CA GLY A 553 18.95 0.75 2.10
C GLY A 553 19.22 0.09 3.46
N GLY A 554 18.17 -0.32 4.18
CA GLY A 554 18.31 -1.09 5.42
C GLY A 554 19.14 -2.37 5.27
N GLY A 555 18.93 -3.12 4.18
CA GLY A 555 19.72 -4.30 3.85
C GLY A 555 21.18 -3.96 3.56
N HIS A 556 21.44 -3.02 2.64
CA HIS A 556 22.80 -2.61 2.27
C HIS A 556 23.60 -2.09 3.49
N PHE A 557 23.09 -1.09 4.19
CA PHE A 557 23.80 -0.45 5.30
C PHE A 557 23.98 -1.37 6.51
N SER A 558 23.21 -2.46 6.61
CA SER A 558 23.39 -3.46 7.66
C SER A 558 24.66 -4.31 7.50
N LEU A 559 25.21 -4.42 6.28
CA LEU A 559 26.50 -5.06 6.02
C LEU A 559 27.67 -4.21 6.54
N GLY A 560 27.49 -2.88 6.51
CA GLY A 560 28.52 -1.91 6.83
C GLY A 560 29.76 -2.05 5.95
N GLY A 561 30.89 -1.50 6.40
CA GLY A 561 32.17 -1.70 5.72
C GLY A 561 32.22 -1.19 4.28
N ASP A 562 32.97 -1.89 3.44
CA ASP A 562 33.35 -1.52 2.07
C ASP A 562 33.28 -2.78 1.20
N PRO A 563 32.39 -2.81 0.18
CA PRO A 563 31.59 -1.69 -0.34
C PRO A 563 30.15 -1.61 0.22
N GLY A 564 29.81 -2.26 1.34
CA GLY A 564 28.42 -2.32 1.83
C GLY A 564 27.77 -0.96 2.14
N ARG A 565 28.56 0.11 2.35
CA ARG A 565 28.09 1.50 2.54
C ARG A 565 28.26 2.39 1.30
N ASP A 566 28.60 1.79 0.16
CA ASP A 566 28.84 2.47 -1.09
C ASP A 566 27.71 2.12 -2.07
N LEU A 567 26.86 3.10 -2.38
CA LEU A 567 25.70 2.89 -3.26
C LEU A 567 26.14 2.32 -4.62
N TYR A 568 27.24 2.81 -5.17
CA TYR A 568 27.69 2.50 -6.53
C TYR A 568 28.42 1.17 -6.59
N VAL A 569 29.23 0.87 -5.57
CA VAL A 569 30.13 -0.27 -5.54
C VAL A 569 29.54 -1.46 -4.77
N SER A 570 28.33 -1.33 -4.21
CA SER A 570 27.65 -2.35 -3.39
C SER A 570 27.65 -3.79 -3.95
N PRO A 571 27.59 -4.07 -5.28
CA PRO A 571 27.73 -5.44 -5.80
C PRO A 571 29.09 -6.09 -5.52
N GLY A 572 30.10 -5.31 -5.12
CA GLY A 572 31.38 -5.84 -4.68
C GLY A 572 31.29 -6.66 -3.38
N ASP A 573 30.19 -6.57 -2.64
CA ASP A 573 29.84 -7.53 -1.58
C ASP A 573 28.96 -8.66 -2.17
N PRO A 574 29.33 -9.96 -2.05
CA PRO A 574 28.56 -11.07 -2.59
C PRO A 574 27.14 -11.20 -2.01
N ALA A 575 26.87 -10.60 -0.84
CA ALA A 575 25.54 -10.55 -0.26
C ALA A 575 24.55 -9.69 -1.07
N PHE A 576 25.05 -8.79 -1.93
CA PHE A 576 24.22 -7.95 -2.83
C PHE A 576 23.19 -8.78 -3.60
N PHE A 577 23.61 -9.91 -4.19
CA PHE A 577 22.71 -10.72 -5.03
C PHE A 577 21.65 -11.46 -4.22
N THR A 578 21.96 -11.87 -2.98
CA THR A 578 20.95 -12.43 -2.07
C THR A 578 20.01 -11.35 -1.52
N HIS A 579 20.51 -10.14 -1.29
CA HIS A 579 19.72 -8.97 -0.91
C HIS A 579 18.74 -8.60 -2.05
N HIS A 580 19.25 -8.42 -3.27
CA HIS A 580 18.42 -8.04 -4.42
C HIS A 580 17.50 -9.17 -4.91
N SER A 581 17.85 -10.44 -4.67
CA SER A 581 16.88 -11.53 -4.84
C SER A 581 15.70 -11.42 -3.86
N ASN A 582 15.91 -10.90 -2.64
CA ASN A 582 14.81 -10.63 -1.71
C ASN A 582 14.05 -9.33 -2.04
N ILE A 583 14.72 -8.30 -2.58
CA ILE A 583 14.05 -7.12 -3.16
C ILE A 583 13.07 -7.57 -4.24
N ASP A 584 13.55 -8.40 -5.16
CA ASP A 584 12.74 -8.95 -6.23
C ASP A 584 11.61 -9.85 -5.71
N ARG A 585 11.88 -10.67 -4.69
CA ARG A 585 10.84 -11.47 -4.00
C ARG A 585 9.71 -10.60 -3.45
N ILE A 586 10.03 -9.51 -2.75
CA ILE A 586 9.01 -8.63 -2.16
C ILE A 586 8.23 -7.88 -3.25
N TRP A 587 8.89 -7.44 -4.33
CA TRP A 587 8.20 -6.87 -5.48
C TRP A 587 7.28 -7.89 -6.15
N TRP A 588 7.77 -9.10 -6.41
CA TRP A 588 6.98 -10.19 -6.97
C TRP A 588 5.75 -10.51 -6.11
N GLN A 589 5.90 -10.59 -4.77
CA GLN A 589 4.77 -10.77 -3.86
C GLN A 589 3.77 -9.62 -3.98
N TRP A 590 4.23 -8.37 -3.99
CA TRP A 590 3.38 -7.20 -4.16
C TRP A 590 2.63 -7.20 -5.50
N GLN A 591 3.29 -7.59 -6.60
CA GLN A 591 2.66 -7.74 -7.92
C GLN A 591 1.55 -8.80 -7.86
N MET A 592 1.80 -9.96 -7.25
CA MET A 592 0.84 -11.07 -7.20
C MET A 592 -0.36 -10.83 -6.25
N LEU A 593 -0.34 -9.78 -5.43
CA LEU A 593 -1.53 -9.36 -4.67
C LEU A 593 -2.63 -8.77 -5.58
N ALA A 594 -2.27 -8.17 -6.71
CA ALA A 594 -3.20 -7.64 -7.71
C ALA A 594 -2.54 -7.62 -9.11
N PRO A 595 -2.27 -8.78 -9.72
CA PRO A 595 -1.40 -8.89 -10.89
C PRO A 595 -1.90 -8.12 -12.11
N ASP A 596 -3.21 -8.07 -12.36
CA ASP A 596 -3.75 -7.34 -13.51
C ASP A 596 -3.55 -5.82 -13.43
N ALA A 597 -3.38 -5.26 -12.23
CA ALA A 597 -3.09 -3.84 -12.01
C ALA A 597 -1.58 -3.57 -11.79
N ARG A 598 -0.87 -4.50 -11.15
CA ARG A 598 0.48 -4.28 -10.62
C ARG A 598 1.60 -4.85 -11.48
N GLU A 599 1.33 -5.88 -12.28
CA GLU A 599 2.39 -6.56 -13.05
C GLU A 599 2.97 -5.63 -14.13
N ALA A 600 2.14 -4.85 -14.82
CA ALA A 600 2.58 -3.90 -15.84
C ALA A 600 2.79 -2.46 -15.31
N ALA A 601 2.70 -2.26 -13.99
CA ALA A 601 2.78 -0.93 -13.39
C ALA A 601 4.25 -0.45 -13.36
N ILE A 602 4.47 0.76 -13.85
CA ILE A 602 5.75 1.49 -13.76
C ILE A 602 5.45 2.95 -13.42
N ALA A 603 6.36 3.61 -12.71
CA ALA A 603 6.28 5.04 -12.41
C ALA A 603 7.65 5.61 -12.06
N GLY A 604 7.76 6.94 -12.06
CA GLY A 604 9.00 7.62 -11.67
C GLY A 604 9.86 8.08 -12.86
N PRO A 605 10.94 8.83 -12.58
CA PRO A 605 11.82 9.40 -13.59
C PRO A 605 12.78 8.36 -14.19
N VAL A 606 13.41 8.68 -15.32
CA VAL A 606 14.49 7.85 -15.91
C VAL A 606 15.88 8.12 -15.34
N THR A 607 16.02 9.17 -14.54
CA THR A 607 17.26 9.53 -13.85
C THR A 607 16.99 9.66 -12.36
N MET A 608 17.94 9.26 -11.53
CA MET A 608 17.83 9.26 -10.07
C MET A 608 17.32 10.61 -9.57
N ASN A 609 16.22 10.59 -8.81
CA ASN A 609 15.56 11.78 -8.24
C ASN A 609 15.20 12.86 -9.28
N ASP A 610 15.08 12.53 -10.58
CA ASP A 610 14.94 13.49 -11.67
C ASP A 610 16.05 14.58 -11.66
N GLY A 611 17.24 14.22 -11.18
CA GLY A 611 18.30 15.18 -10.86
C GLY A 611 19.05 15.76 -12.07
N PHE A 612 18.91 15.14 -13.25
CA PHE A 612 19.64 15.56 -14.46
C PHE A 612 18.91 15.12 -15.74
N ALA A 613 19.30 15.69 -16.88
CA ALA A 613 18.67 15.39 -18.16
C ALA A 613 18.93 13.93 -18.61
N PRO A 614 17.96 13.26 -19.26
CA PRO A 614 16.66 13.78 -19.68
C PRO A 614 15.61 13.75 -18.56
N HIS A 615 14.96 14.89 -18.32
CA HIS A 615 13.85 15.03 -17.36
C HIS A 615 12.56 14.48 -17.94
N ARG A 616 12.31 13.19 -17.73
CA ARG A 616 11.06 12.53 -18.12
C ARG A 616 10.76 11.33 -17.25
N ASN A 617 9.49 10.94 -17.24
CA ASN A 617 9.07 9.67 -16.66
C ASN A 617 9.51 8.50 -17.54
N GLY A 618 9.70 7.35 -16.88
CA GLY A 618 9.94 6.08 -17.54
C GLY A 618 8.72 5.60 -18.33
N SER A 619 9.00 4.75 -19.31
CA SER A 619 8.04 4.12 -20.20
C SER A 619 8.30 2.62 -20.29
N LEU A 620 7.23 1.85 -20.54
CA LEU A 620 7.31 0.41 -20.80
C LEU A 620 8.17 0.07 -22.01
N ASP A 621 8.40 1.04 -22.89
CA ASP A 621 9.21 0.91 -24.10
C ASP A 621 10.64 1.44 -23.95
N ASP A 622 11.02 1.90 -22.75
CA ASP A 622 12.42 2.24 -22.48
C ASP A 622 13.28 0.99 -22.62
N VAL A 623 14.34 1.12 -23.41
CA VAL A 623 15.31 0.07 -23.69
C VAL A 623 16.39 0.13 -22.62
N LEU A 624 16.65 -1.02 -22.00
CA LEU A 624 17.63 -1.19 -20.95
C LEU A 624 18.74 -2.14 -21.42
N ASP A 625 19.96 -1.89 -20.95
CA ASP A 625 21.12 -2.75 -21.09
C ASP A 625 21.79 -2.96 -19.72
N VAL A 626 22.53 -4.06 -19.58
CA VAL A 626 23.40 -4.33 -18.42
C VAL A 626 24.88 -4.35 -18.86
N GLY A 627 25.23 -3.54 -19.85
CA GLY A 627 26.60 -3.39 -20.33
C GLY A 627 27.29 -4.72 -20.66
N TYR A 628 28.46 -4.95 -20.06
CA TYR A 628 29.30 -6.13 -20.33
C TYR A 628 28.98 -7.34 -19.43
N VAL A 629 27.94 -7.24 -18.59
CA VAL A 629 27.33 -8.40 -17.94
C VAL A 629 26.72 -9.31 -19.01
N ALA A 630 25.89 -8.75 -19.89
CA ALA A 630 25.27 -9.40 -21.05
C ALA A 630 25.48 -8.57 -22.34
N PRO A 631 26.69 -8.64 -22.95
CA PRO A 631 27.08 -7.75 -24.05
C PRO A 631 26.12 -7.82 -25.25
N GLY A 632 25.62 -6.66 -25.68
CA GLY A 632 24.77 -6.52 -26.87
C GLY A 632 23.33 -7.02 -26.69
N GLN A 633 22.95 -7.42 -25.47
CA GLN A 633 21.58 -7.79 -25.14
C GLN A 633 20.84 -6.55 -24.62
N GLU A 634 19.64 -6.34 -25.12
CA GLU A 634 18.77 -5.24 -24.77
C GLU A 634 17.36 -5.77 -24.54
N TYR A 635 16.67 -5.24 -23.54
CA TYR A 635 15.25 -5.52 -23.32
C TYR A 635 14.49 -4.22 -23.11
N ARG A 636 13.24 -4.19 -23.55
CA ARG A 636 12.32 -3.15 -23.11
C ARG A 636 11.91 -3.42 -21.68
N LEU A 637 11.67 -2.38 -20.90
CA LEU A 637 11.23 -2.50 -19.50
C LEU A 637 10.02 -3.44 -19.35
N ARG A 638 9.04 -3.40 -20.29
CA ARG A 638 7.88 -4.31 -20.30
C ARG A 638 8.23 -5.80 -20.29
N GLU A 639 9.38 -6.19 -20.83
CA GLU A 639 9.82 -7.59 -20.93
C GLU A 639 10.42 -8.07 -19.60
N LEU A 640 10.70 -7.16 -18.67
CA LEU A 640 11.37 -7.44 -17.40
C LEU A 640 10.39 -7.47 -16.20
N LEU A 641 9.10 -7.23 -16.42
CA LEU A 641 8.14 -7.03 -15.32
C LEU A 641 7.55 -8.33 -14.74
N SER A 642 7.71 -9.46 -15.43
CA SER A 642 7.13 -10.75 -15.01
C SER A 642 8.22 -11.81 -14.81
N THR A 643 8.25 -12.49 -13.66
CA THR A 643 9.25 -13.56 -13.40
C THR A 643 9.03 -14.83 -14.22
N THR A 644 7.90 -14.92 -14.95
CA THR A 644 7.53 -16.04 -15.83
C THR A 644 7.27 -15.59 -17.27
N GLY A 645 7.69 -14.37 -17.61
CA GLY A 645 7.64 -13.79 -18.94
C GLY A 645 8.99 -13.24 -19.38
N GLY A 646 9.08 -12.87 -20.66
CA GLY A 646 10.34 -12.37 -21.23
C GLY A 646 11.48 -13.40 -21.10
N PRO A 647 12.66 -13.00 -20.59
CA PRO A 647 13.78 -13.93 -20.39
C PRO A 647 13.65 -14.80 -19.14
N PHE A 648 12.63 -14.59 -18.30
CA PHE A 648 12.55 -15.17 -16.96
C PHE A 648 11.64 -16.39 -16.89
N CYS A 649 12.04 -17.36 -16.06
CA CYS A 649 11.19 -18.48 -15.69
C CYS A 649 11.50 -18.97 -14.27
N TYR A 650 11.08 -18.19 -13.26
CA TYR A 650 11.27 -18.54 -11.86
C TYR A 650 10.17 -18.02 -10.93
N VAL A 651 10.11 -18.61 -9.74
CA VAL A 651 9.26 -18.21 -8.61
C VAL A 651 10.04 -18.24 -7.30
N TYR A 652 9.42 -17.75 -6.23
CA TYR A 652 9.96 -17.77 -4.87
C TYR A 652 9.19 -18.76 -3.98
N GLU A 653 9.92 -19.48 -3.13
CA GLU A 653 9.41 -20.28 -2.02
C GLU A 653 9.89 -19.70 -0.69
#